data_AF-A0A7Z9QRZ1-F1
#
_entry.id   AF-A0A7Z9QRZ1-F1
#
_cell.length_a   1.000
_cell.length_b   1.000
_cell.length_c   1.000
_cell.angle_alpha   90.00
_cell.angle_beta   90.00
_cell.angle_gamma   90.00
#
_symmetry.space_group_name_H-M   'P 1'
#
loop_
_entity.id
_entity.type
_entity.pdbx_description
1 polymer ?
#
loop_
_entity_poly.entity_id
_entity_poly.type
_entity_poly.pdbx_seq_one_letter_code
_entity_poly.pdbx_strand_id
1 'polypeptide(L)'
;MDGNAKLVPPVVKVPSEEQSTQLQASEEQVAALKSQLSKPIPQVDTAQAEWETALPKWKVLVPQTFTAQSGTTLELLEDGSILASGKNPDKETYEIITSLTGTNLTAIRLEGLTHDSLPHKGAGRSGNGNVVLTEFEVEIAGANQPESWQPVAFTRAWADHEQEDGDFQIGNAIDGKLETGWATEGQKKRENRQAVFLAETLFGYAEGSKLRIRLKHQSQQAQHQFGRLRLAVTSSSAYTEKEIPLKLQDWYSLGPFPTEGLSQNHGPEGAPIDLQQAFPSGGKELKWAKETKYVDGQVHNLSIGDNTSLYLYRSIQSQSSRRVSLSLGSDDAIKVWLNQAQVMVNDVNRGVAADQDQAVLDLKPGENHLLMKVVNYGGASGFYFSLERDSPLVPTEVVEAVKLAATDRTEEQVEAIRNHYRNQVSDNEQLKKLRQDLETSEQKKNEIEQAIPTTLVMQERETPRGSYVLYRGQYTQRRQQVEPGTPSALPAMEEDSSANRLGLARWLVNPGHPLTSRVTVNRFWQQLFGTGIVETSEDFGNQGQRPSHPELLDWLAMEFIESGWDVKRMMKLMLTSATYRQSSQVRPEVLARDPENRLLSRGPRFRLDAEMLRDQALSVSGLLRDKIGGPSVKPPQPDGLWYAVAITGSNTARFVKDEGAEKVHRRSMYTFWKRTSPPPQMNILDAPSRETCTVRRERTNTPLQALMLMNDPQYVEAARAFAERVIKEGGQTETDRLAYAFELATARQPDEEEAEALLSTFRTHLEEFNSNQEAAQSLIQIGELPADEALVPAELAAWTMLTNLLLNLDEVLTKG
;
A
#
# COMPACT_ATOMS: atom_id res chain seq x y z
N MET A 1 -21.50 -22.27 -12.00
CA MET A 1 -20.25 -21.54 -11.74
C MET A 1 -20.64 -20.19 -11.18
N ASP A 2 -20.80 -20.23 -9.87
CA ASP A 2 -20.80 -19.14 -8.92
C ASP A 2 -19.78 -18.05 -9.28
N GLY A 3 -20.27 -16.82 -9.44
CA GLY A 3 -19.45 -15.64 -9.70
C GLY A 3 -18.39 -15.49 -8.63
N ASN A 4 -17.16 -15.88 -8.98
CA ASN A 4 -15.91 -15.62 -8.27
C ASN A 4 -15.61 -14.10 -8.24
N ALA A 5 -16.54 -13.30 -7.73
CA ALA A 5 -16.14 -12.09 -7.05
C ALA A 5 -15.28 -12.56 -5.88
N LYS A 6 -13.96 -12.37 -5.99
CA LYS A 6 -13.03 -12.61 -4.88
C LYS A 6 -13.53 -11.77 -3.71
N LEU A 7 -14.23 -12.38 -2.76
CA LEU A 7 -14.49 -11.73 -1.48
C LEU A 7 -13.12 -11.40 -0.92
N VAL A 8 -12.85 -10.11 -0.76
CA VAL A 8 -11.59 -9.65 -0.15
C VAL A 8 -11.54 -10.30 1.23
N PRO A 9 -10.48 -11.07 1.55
CA PRO A 9 -10.40 -11.71 2.85
C PRO A 9 -10.46 -10.64 3.94
N PRO A 10 -11.14 -10.89 5.07
CA PRO A 10 -11.18 -9.92 6.14
C PRO A 10 -9.77 -9.76 6.69
N VAL A 11 -9.33 -8.51 6.75
CA VAL A 11 -8.01 -8.12 7.21
C VAL A 11 -8.14 -7.01 8.24
N VAL A 12 -7.16 -6.92 9.15
CA VAL A 12 -7.02 -5.79 10.06
C VAL A 12 -5.60 -5.23 9.95
N LYS A 13 -5.48 -3.91 10.10
CA LYS A 13 -4.21 -3.23 10.29
C LYS A 13 -3.76 -3.43 11.73
N VAL A 14 -2.47 -3.69 11.94
CA VAL A 14 -1.87 -3.95 13.26
C VAL A 14 -0.76 -2.93 13.51
N PRO A 15 -1.09 -1.69 13.88
CA PRO A 15 -0.10 -0.65 14.10
C PRO A 15 0.75 -0.93 15.35
N SER A 16 1.99 -0.46 15.35
CA SER A 16 2.75 -0.29 16.60
C SER A 16 2.15 0.84 17.46
N GLU A 17 2.55 0.94 18.73
CA GLU A 17 2.15 2.07 19.59
C GLU A 17 2.63 3.41 19.01
N GLU A 18 3.83 3.44 18.45
CA GLU A 18 4.41 4.61 17.77
C GLU A 18 3.57 4.99 16.55
N GLN A 19 3.27 4.02 15.67
CA GLN A 19 2.42 4.26 14.49
C GLN A 19 1.02 4.73 14.88
N SER A 20 0.43 4.16 15.94
CA SER A 20 -0.88 4.58 16.44
C SER A 20 -0.87 6.03 16.92
N THR A 21 0.17 6.42 17.67
CA THR A 21 0.34 7.79 18.15
C THR A 21 0.56 8.78 17.00
N GLN A 22 1.41 8.42 16.04
CA GLN A 22 1.67 9.23 14.85
C GLN A 22 0.42 9.39 13.99
N LEU A 23 -0.35 8.31 13.81
CA LEU A 23 -1.60 8.32 13.04
C LEU A 23 -2.63 9.26 13.69
N GLN A 24 -2.84 9.14 14.99
CA GLN A 24 -3.75 10.03 15.73
C GLN A 24 -3.34 11.50 15.59
N ALA A 25 -2.05 11.81 15.78
CA ALA A 25 -1.56 13.18 15.66
C ALA A 25 -1.77 13.75 14.23
N SER A 26 -1.53 12.94 13.20
CA SER A 26 -1.80 13.32 11.81
C SER A 26 -3.30 13.54 11.56
N GLU A 27 -4.17 12.70 12.12
CA GLU A 27 -5.63 12.86 11.98
C GLU A 27 -6.15 14.14 12.64
N GLU A 28 -5.66 14.46 13.84
CA GLU A 28 -5.99 15.71 14.54
C GLU A 28 -5.52 16.93 13.74
N GLN A 29 -4.31 16.88 13.16
CA GLN A 29 -3.78 17.95 12.32
C GLN A 29 -4.59 18.16 11.04
N VAL A 30 -4.95 17.07 10.34
CA VAL A 30 -5.81 17.12 9.15
C VAL A 30 -7.18 17.72 9.49
N ALA A 31 -7.80 17.29 10.60
CA ALA A 31 -9.07 17.83 11.06
C ALA A 31 -8.97 19.33 11.40
N ALA A 32 -7.89 19.76 12.05
CA ALA A 32 -7.65 21.16 12.38
C ALA A 32 -7.48 22.03 11.12
N LEU A 33 -6.73 21.55 10.12
CA LEU A 33 -6.50 22.27 8.87
C LEU A 33 -7.78 22.36 8.01
N LYS A 34 -8.57 21.27 7.92
CA LYS A 34 -9.90 21.30 7.29
C LYS A 34 -10.83 22.31 7.97
N SER A 35 -10.81 22.36 9.30
CA SER A 35 -11.58 23.36 10.05
C SER A 35 -11.13 24.80 9.72
N GLN A 36 -9.81 25.06 9.63
CA GLN A 36 -9.30 26.37 9.25
C GLN A 36 -9.69 26.78 7.83
N LEU A 37 -9.63 25.84 6.87
CA LEU A 37 -10.06 26.06 5.48
C LEU A 37 -11.56 26.34 5.33
N SER A 38 -12.40 25.86 6.25
CA SER A 38 -13.84 26.13 6.25
C SER A 38 -14.23 27.46 6.92
N LYS A 39 -13.36 28.03 7.78
CA LYS A 39 -13.65 29.26 8.53
C LYS A 39 -13.54 30.52 7.65
N PRO A 40 -14.19 31.63 8.04
CA PRO A 40 -14.02 32.91 7.36
C PRO A 40 -12.56 33.37 7.35
N ILE A 41 -12.10 33.84 6.18
CA ILE A 41 -10.79 34.45 5.97
C ILE A 41 -11.07 35.82 5.34
N PRO A 42 -11.08 36.93 6.12
CA PRO A 42 -11.69 38.20 5.70
C PRO A 42 -11.25 38.73 4.33
N GLN A 43 -9.95 38.65 4.00
CA GLN A 43 -9.41 39.10 2.71
C GLN A 43 -9.90 38.24 1.55
N VAL A 44 -9.97 36.92 1.74
CA VAL A 44 -10.47 35.96 0.76
C VAL A 44 -11.97 36.15 0.57
N ASP A 45 -12.72 36.27 1.66
CA ASP A 45 -14.18 36.41 1.61
C ASP A 45 -14.60 37.72 0.94
N THR A 46 -13.82 38.79 1.12
CA THR A 46 -14.02 40.06 0.42
C THR A 46 -13.77 39.89 -1.08
N ALA A 47 -12.64 39.27 -1.46
CA ALA A 47 -12.29 39.04 -2.86
C ALA A 47 -13.26 38.04 -3.55
N GLN A 48 -13.84 37.11 -2.79
CA GLN A 48 -14.91 36.24 -3.24
C GLN A 48 -16.15 37.05 -3.60
N ALA A 49 -16.59 37.95 -2.71
CA ALA A 49 -17.75 38.79 -2.98
C ALA A 49 -17.55 39.68 -4.23
N GLU A 50 -16.34 40.22 -4.43
CA GLU A 50 -15.99 40.96 -5.65
C GLU A 50 -16.07 40.08 -6.90
N TRP A 51 -15.48 38.87 -6.85
CA TRP A 51 -15.55 37.89 -7.93
C TRP A 51 -17.00 37.49 -8.27
N GLU A 52 -17.84 37.24 -7.26
CA GLU A 52 -19.26 36.93 -7.44
C GLU A 52 -19.98 38.03 -8.24
N THR A 53 -19.67 39.32 -7.97
CA THR A 53 -20.27 40.44 -8.71
C THR A 53 -19.74 40.61 -10.13
N ALA A 54 -18.52 40.14 -10.40
CA ALA A 54 -17.86 40.22 -11.70
C ALA A 54 -18.26 39.07 -12.65
N LEU A 55 -18.98 38.05 -12.16
CA LEU A 55 -19.40 36.92 -12.98
C LEU A 55 -20.30 37.35 -14.16
N PRO A 56 -20.09 36.78 -15.36
CA PRO A 56 -20.88 37.11 -16.53
C PRO A 56 -22.38 36.83 -16.31
N LYS A 57 -23.20 37.85 -16.54
CA LYS A 57 -24.66 37.71 -16.47
C LYS A 57 -25.17 37.09 -17.76
N TRP A 58 -25.80 35.91 -17.63
CA TRP A 58 -26.39 35.17 -18.73
C TRP A 58 -27.91 35.38 -18.77
N LYS A 59 -28.44 35.71 -19.95
CA LYS A 59 -29.87 35.77 -20.23
C LYS A 59 -30.29 34.48 -20.93
N VAL A 60 -31.08 33.65 -20.24
CA VAL A 60 -31.66 32.43 -20.83
C VAL A 60 -32.56 32.82 -22.01
N LEU A 61 -32.38 32.12 -23.12
CA LEU A 61 -33.20 32.23 -24.32
C LEU A 61 -34.42 31.33 -24.15
N VAL A 62 -35.62 31.88 -24.40
CA VAL A 62 -36.87 31.12 -24.35
C VAL A 62 -37.25 30.72 -25.78
N PRO A 63 -37.18 29.42 -26.14
CA PRO A 63 -37.59 28.92 -27.45
C PRO A 63 -39.03 29.32 -27.80
N GLN A 64 -39.22 29.91 -28.97
CA GLN A 64 -40.55 30.20 -29.53
C GLN A 64 -41.03 29.08 -30.46
N THR A 65 -40.11 28.54 -31.26
CA THR A 65 -40.35 27.34 -32.06
C THR A 65 -39.16 26.41 -31.92
N PHE A 66 -39.41 25.11 -31.87
CA PHE A 66 -38.37 24.10 -31.78
C PHE A 66 -38.83 22.85 -32.53
N THR A 67 -37.98 22.31 -33.40
CA THR A 67 -38.28 21.16 -34.24
C THR A 67 -37.10 20.19 -34.27
N ALA A 68 -37.40 18.92 -34.52
CA ALA A 68 -36.39 17.89 -34.76
C ALA A 68 -36.67 17.24 -36.13
N GLN A 69 -35.62 17.03 -36.91
CA GLN A 69 -35.74 16.59 -38.31
C GLN A 69 -36.05 15.10 -38.47
N SER A 70 -35.58 14.26 -37.55
CA SER A 70 -35.58 12.79 -37.69
C SER A 70 -36.61 12.07 -36.81
N GLY A 71 -37.57 12.82 -36.25
CA GLY A 71 -38.74 12.30 -35.52
C GLY A 71 -38.59 12.25 -33.99
N THR A 72 -37.55 12.87 -33.43
CA THR A 72 -37.47 13.14 -31.99
C THR A 72 -38.63 14.04 -31.54
N THR A 73 -39.21 13.76 -30.37
CA THR A 73 -40.18 14.66 -29.74
C THR A 73 -39.44 15.65 -28.84
N LEU A 74 -39.75 16.94 -28.96
CA LEU A 74 -39.17 18.00 -28.14
C LEU A 74 -40.27 18.66 -27.30
N GLU A 75 -39.98 18.90 -26.02
CA GLU A 75 -40.88 19.53 -25.05
C GLU A 75 -40.17 20.71 -24.36
N LEU A 76 -40.82 21.87 -24.28
CA LEU A 76 -40.31 23.02 -23.55
C LEU A 76 -40.71 22.94 -22.07
N LEU A 77 -39.73 23.03 -21.17
CA LEU A 77 -39.93 23.04 -19.72
C LEU A 77 -39.98 24.47 -19.16
N GLU A 78 -40.48 24.61 -17.92
CA GLU A 78 -40.67 25.91 -17.24
C GLU A 78 -39.37 26.71 -17.08
N ASP A 79 -38.22 26.03 -17.01
CA ASP A 79 -36.90 26.65 -16.86
C ASP A 79 -36.27 27.11 -18.18
N GLY A 80 -37.05 27.08 -19.28
CA GLY A 80 -36.62 27.45 -20.62
C GLY A 80 -35.76 26.38 -21.32
N SER A 81 -35.58 25.20 -20.71
CA SER A 81 -34.88 24.08 -21.34
C SER A 81 -35.81 23.25 -22.23
N ILE A 82 -35.25 22.59 -23.24
CA ILE A 82 -35.96 21.65 -24.11
C ILE A 82 -35.56 20.23 -23.72
N LEU A 83 -36.55 19.39 -23.40
CA LEU A 83 -36.39 17.96 -23.15
C LEU A 83 -36.74 17.16 -24.41
N ALA A 84 -35.82 16.32 -24.85
CA ALA A 84 -35.95 15.45 -26.00
C ALA A 84 -36.35 14.03 -25.57
N SER A 85 -37.40 13.49 -26.18
CA SER A 85 -37.99 12.19 -25.87
C SER A 85 -38.50 11.47 -27.12
N GLY A 86 -39.17 10.33 -26.94
CA GLY A 86 -39.71 9.53 -28.04
C GLY A 86 -38.62 8.86 -28.88
N LYS A 87 -38.74 8.90 -30.21
CA LYS A 87 -37.78 8.28 -31.14
C LYS A 87 -36.38 8.85 -30.93
N ASN A 88 -35.37 7.98 -30.95
CA ASN A 88 -33.96 8.33 -30.83
C ASN A 88 -33.23 7.90 -32.12
N PRO A 89 -33.24 8.74 -33.18
CA PRO A 89 -32.62 8.40 -34.45
C PRO A 89 -31.09 8.41 -34.36
N ASP A 90 -30.42 7.70 -35.27
CA ASP A 90 -28.95 7.62 -35.28
C ASP A 90 -28.30 8.99 -35.52
N LYS A 91 -28.97 9.85 -36.31
CA LYS A 91 -28.58 11.23 -36.60
C LYS A 91 -29.78 12.16 -36.45
N GLU A 92 -29.53 13.37 -35.96
CA GLU A 92 -30.59 14.35 -35.68
C GLU A 92 -30.09 15.78 -35.84
N THR A 93 -31.01 16.69 -36.13
CA THR A 93 -30.78 18.12 -36.03
C THR A 93 -31.93 18.74 -35.25
N TYR A 94 -31.61 19.42 -34.15
CA TYR A 94 -32.57 20.27 -33.47
C TYR A 94 -32.47 21.68 -34.06
N GLU A 95 -33.60 22.25 -34.48
CA GLU A 95 -33.68 23.65 -34.90
C GLU A 95 -34.55 24.41 -33.89
N ILE A 96 -34.00 25.47 -33.32
CA ILE A 96 -34.63 26.27 -32.27
C ILE A 96 -34.64 27.73 -32.73
N ILE A 97 -35.82 28.35 -32.74
CA ILE A 97 -35.96 29.78 -33.00
C ILE A 97 -36.38 30.47 -31.72
N THR A 98 -35.64 31.52 -31.35
CA THR A 98 -35.92 32.38 -30.20
C THR A 98 -35.95 33.83 -30.65
N SER A 99 -36.66 34.67 -29.90
CA SER A 99 -36.55 36.13 -30.03
C SER A 99 -35.84 36.69 -28.81
N LEU A 100 -35.07 37.76 -29.00
CA LEU A 100 -34.47 38.49 -27.90
C LEU A 100 -34.36 39.98 -28.20
N THR A 101 -34.37 40.75 -27.12
CA THR A 101 -34.05 42.18 -27.10
C THR A 101 -32.65 42.38 -26.51
N GLY A 102 -31.79 43.10 -27.22
CA GLY A 102 -30.42 43.41 -26.82
C GLY A 102 -29.48 43.63 -28.01
N THR A 103 -28.55 44.59 -27.88
CA THR A 103 -27.41 44.79 -28.78
C THR A 103 -26.12 44.35 -28.10
N ASN A 104 -25.03 44.27 -28.87
CA ASN A 104 -23.67 44.02 -28.37
C ASN A 104 -23.50 42.68 -27.63
N LEU A 105 -24.18 41.65 -28.10
CA LEU A 105 -24.02 40.30 -27.56
C LEU A 105 -22.67 39.73 -28.00
N THR A 106 -21.97 39.12 -27.05
CA THR A 106 -20.60 38.64 -27.22
C THR A 106 -20.56 37.13 -27.38
N ALA A 107 -21.39 36.38 -26.66
CA ALA A 107 -21.33 34.92 -26.67
C ALA A 107 -22.70 34.24 -26.46
N ILE A 108 -22.76 32.97 -26.83
CA ILE A 108 -23.89 32.06 -26.60
C ILE A 108 -23.42 30.88 -25.76
N ARG A 109 -24.18 30.51 -24.72
CA ARG A 109 -23.94 29.32 -23.91
C ARG A 109 -24.96 28.24 -24.26
N LEU A 110 -24.47 27.02 -24.44
CA LEU A 110 -25.24 25.79 -24.54
C LEU A 110 -25.04 24.98 -23.26
N GLU A 111 -26.13 24.57 -22.63
CA GLU A 111 -26.12 23.69 -21.47
C GLU A 111 -26.76 22.35 -21.84
N GLY A 112 -26.10 21.23 -21.52
CA GLY A 112 -26.66 19.89 -21.52
C GLY A 112 -27.02 19.51 -20.09
N LEU A 113 -28.31 19.48 -19.77
CA LEU A 113 -28.79 19.31 -18.41
C LEU A 113 -29.14 17.85 -18.11
N THR A 114 -28.86 17.41 -16.89
CA THR A 114 -29.30 16.11 -16.39
C THR A 114 -30.82 16.05 -16.23
N HIS A 115 -31.39 14.85 -16.38
CA HIS A 115 -32.81 14.61 -16.15
C HIS A 115 -33.06 13.13 -15.81
N ASP A 116 -33.99 12.86 -14.89
CA ASP A 116 -34.29 11.50 -14.41
C ASP A 116 -34.81 10.55 -15.52
N SER A 117 -35.40 11.11 -16.58
CA SER A 117 -35.89 10.34 -17.72
C SER A 117 -34.81 9.96 -18.73
N LEU A 118 -33.58 10.47 -18.59
CA LEU A 118 -32.49 10.24 -19.53
C LEU A 118 -31.61 9.07 -19.07
N PRO A 119 -30.95 8.35 -20.01
CA PRO A 119 -29.99 7.30 -19.68
C PRO A 119 -28.96 7.75 -18.65
N HIS A 120 -28.74 6.90 -17.64
CA HIS A 120 -27.85 7.17 -16.51
C HIS A 120 -28.12 8.47 -15.74
N LYS A 121 -29.30 9.08 -15.91
CA LYS A 121 -29.63 10.42 -15.40
C LYS A 121 -28.64 11.49 -15.89
N GLY A 122 -28.02 11.27 -17.06
CA GLY A 122 -27.04 12.16 -17.68
C GLY A 122 -27.69 13.20 -18.60
N ALA A 123 -26.86 13.91 -19.37
CA ALA A 123 -27.29 14.95 -20.31
C ALA A 123 -27.64 14.42 -21.72
N GLY A 124 -27.23 13.21 -22.09
CA GLY A 124 -27.41 12.62 -23.42
C GLY A 124 -28.49 11.54 -23.51
N ARG A 125 -28.88 11.20 -24.75
CA ARG A 125 -29.89 10.17 -25.04
C ARG A 125 -29.32 8.81 -25.44
N SER A 126 -28.02 8.70 -25.66
CA SER A 126 -27.37 7.43 -25.99
C SER A 126 -27.43 6.46 -24.81
N GLY A 127 -27.30 5.16 -25.07
CA GLY A 127 -27.38 4.14 -24.02
C GLY A 127 -26.35 4.27 -22.90
N ASN A 128 -25.23 4.98 -23.15
CA ASN A 128 -24.18 5.27 -22.18
C ASN A 128 -24.25 6.73 -21.65
N GLY A 129 -25.27 7.50 -22.04
CA GLY A 129 -25.50 8.88 -21.60
C GLY A 129 -24.64 9.95 -22.29
N ASN A 130 -23.78 9.57 -23.25
CA ASN A 130 -22.89 10.47 -23.97
C ASN A 130 -23.63 11.26 -25.08
N VAL A 131 -23.08 12.43 -25.42
CA VAL A 131 -23.54 13.33 -26.50
C VAL A 131 -22.37 13.58 -27.44
N VAL A 132 -22.63 13.65 -28.75
CA VAL A 132 -21.68 14.14 -29.75
C VAL A 132 -22.34 15.25 -30.57
N LEU A 133 -22.02 16.50 -30.28
CA LEU A 133 -22.49 17.67 -31.04
C LEU A 133 -21.52 17.90 -32.20
N THR A 134 -21.96 17.61 -33.43
CA THR A 134 -21.10 17.73 -34.62
C THR A 134 -21.05 19.16 -35.15
N GLU A 135 -22.13 19.94 -35.00
CA GLU A 135 -22.12 21.34 -35.47
C GLU A 135 -23.12 22.19 -34.68
N PHE A 136 -22.72 23.41 -34.35
CA PHE A 136 -23.51 24.45 -33.71
C PHE A 136 -23.59 25.69 -34.61
N GLU A 137 -24.72 25.83 -35.31
CA GLU A 137 -24.93 26.95 -36.23
C GLU A 137 -25.92 27.95 -35.66
N VAL A 138 -25.64 29.24 -35.83
CA VAL A 138 -26.56 30.31 -35.44
C VAL A 138 -26.72 31.30 -36.59
N GLU A 139 -27.97 31.62 -36.90
CA GLU A 139 -28.35 32.69 -37.82
C GLU A 139 -29.18 33.74 -37.07
N ILE A 140 -29.04 35.01 -37.44
CA ILE A 140 -29.74 36.14 -36.85
C ILE A 140 -30.51 36.91 -37.92
N ALA A 141 -31.72 37.36 -37.58
CA ALA A 141 -32.51 38.30 -38.38
C ALA A 141 -33.03 39.44 -37.49
N GLY A 142 -33.14 40.66 -38.04
CA GLY A 142 -33.75 41.78 -37.32
C GLY A 142 -35.27 41.60 -37.21
N ALA A 143 -35.87 42.07 -36.11
CA ALA A 143 -37.33 41.99 -35.92
C ALA A 143 -38.12 42.68 -37.05
N ASN A 144 -37.54 43.73 -37.66
CA ASN A 144 -38.13 44.48 -38.78
C ASN A 144 -37.90 43.82 -40.15
N GLN A 145 -37.05 42.79 -40.24
CA GLN A 145 -36.76 42.01 -41.45
C GLN A 145 -36.60 40.52 -41.09
N PRO A 146 -37.66 39.85 -40.60
CA PRO A 146 -37.57 38.54 -39.94
C PRO A 146 -37.18 37.38 -40.87
N GLU A 147 -37.17 37.60 -42.19
CA GLU A 147 -36.80 36.61 -43.21
C GLU A 147 -35.36 36.78 -43.74
N SER A 148 -34.66 37.85 -43.35
CA SER A 148 -33.29 38.15 -43.80
C SER A 148 -32.25 37.58 -42.81
N TRP A 149 -32.04 36.27 -42.88
CA TRP A 149 -31.13 35.54 -41.99
C TRP A 149 -29.66 35.77 -42.38
N GLN A 150 -28.84 36.13 -41.40
CA GLN A 150 -27.39 36.30 -41.53
C GLN A 150 -26.68 35.34 -40.56
N PRO A 151 -25.60 34.65 -40.94
CA PRO A 151 -24.87 33.79 -40.03
C PRO A 151 -24.19 34.60 -38.92
N VAL A 152 -24.22 34.07 -37.69
CA VAL A 152 -23.38 34.53 -36.59
C VAL A 152 -22.15 33.64 -36.58
N ALA A 153 -21.04 34.14 -37.11
CA ALA A 153 -19.77 33.41 -37.09
C ALA A 153 -19.20 33.37 -35.66
N PHE A 154 -18.64 32.22 -35.28
CA PHE A 154 -17.95 32.05 -34.01
C PHE A 154 -16.44 31.96 -34.26
N THR A 155 -15.66 32.74 -33.52
CA THR A 155 -14.19 32.65 -33.60
C THR A 155 -13.66 31.49 -32.79
N ARG A 156 -14.39 31.07 -31.74
CA ARG A 156 -13.95 30.10 -30.74
C ARG A 156 -15.12 29.53 -29.97
N ALA A 157 -14.90 28.36 -29.38
CA ALA A 157 -15.74 27.77 -28.35
C ALA A 157 -14.88 27.10 -27.27
N TRP A 158 -15.43 26.93 -26.06
CA TRP A 158 -14.85 26.12 -24.98
C TRP A 158 -15.96 25.44 -24.18
N ALA A 159 -15.67 24.27 -23.61
CA ALA A 159 -16.61 23.50 -22.80
C ALA A 159 -16.08 23.30 -21.37
N ASP A 160 -16.96 22.92 -20.44
CA ASP A 160 -16.58 22.47 -19.10
C ASP A 160 -15.90 21.10 -19.10
N HIS A 161 -16.15 20.29 -20.12
CA HIS A 161 -15.52 18.99 -20.32
C HIS A 161 -15.42 18.63 -21.81
N GLU A 162 -14.33 17.99 -22.19
CA GLU A 162 -14.11 17.40 -23.51
C GLU A 162 -13.63 15.96 -23.34
N GLN A 163 -14.20 15.01 -24.08
CA GLN A 163 -13.76 13.62 -24.03
C GLN A 163 -12.31 13.47 -24.53
N GLU A 164 -11.44 12.86 -23.74
CA GLU A 164 -10.01 12.66 -24.05
C GLU A 164 -9.77 11.64 -25.19
N ASP A 165 -10.63 10.63 -25.28
CA ASP A 165 -10.49 9.52 -26.22
C ASP A 165 -11.04 9.90 -27.62
N GLY A 166 -10.19 10.48 -28.47
CA GLY A 166 -10.49 10.85 -29.87
C GLY A 166 -10.44 12.35 -30.15
N ASP A 167 -10.75 12.77 -31.38
CA ASP A 167 -10.83 14.18 -31.77
C ASP A 167 -12.23 14.75 -31.45
N PHE A 168 -12.53 14.90 -30.15
CA PHE A 168 -13.83 15.31 -29.64
C PHE A 168 -13.86 16.69 -28.96
N GLN A 169 -13.03 17.62 -29.44
CA GLN A 169 -12.87 18.95 -28.88
C GLN A 169 -14.07 19.86 -29.23
N ILE A 170 -14.42 20.82 -28.36
CA ILE A 170 -15.55 21.73 -28.61
C ILE A 170 -15.38 22.60 -29.86
N GLY A 171 -14.13 22.90 -30.24
CA GLY A 171 -13.82 23.62 -31.47
C GLY A 171 -14.34 22.91 -32.72
N ASN A 172 -14.49 21.58 -32.67
CA ASN A 172 -15.01 20.78 -33.77
C ASN A 172 -16.52 20.98 -33.98
N ALA A 173 -17.24 21.58 -33.02
CA ALA A 173 -18.65 21.91 -33.19
C ALA A 173 -18.88 23.25 -33.93
N ILE A 174 -17.82 23.92 -34.39
CA ILE A 174 -17.89 25.17 -35.18
C ILE A 174 -16.92 25.17 -36.37
N ASP A 175 -16.44 24.00 -36.79
CA ASP A 175 -15.42 23.87 -37.85
C ASP A 175 -16.02 23.64 -39.25
N GLY A 176 -17.34 23.49 -39.36
CA GLY A 176 -18.05 23.24 -40.61
C GLY A 176 -18.05 21.77 -41.05
N LYS A 177 -17.57 20.83 -40.24
CA LYS A 177 -17.40 19.41 -40.58
C LYS A 177 -18.32 18.52 -39.75
N LEU A 178 -19.14 17.72 -40.42
CA LEU A 178 -20.13 16.86 -39.75
C LEU A 178 -19.54 15.53 -39.24
N GLU A 179 -18.32 15.20 -39.66
CA GLU A 179 -17.59 14.00 -39.24
C GLU A 179 -16.83 14.17 -37.92
N THR A 180 -16.57 15.41 -37.51
CA THR A 180 -15.96 15.79 -36.22
C THR A 180 -17.06 16.32 -35.29
N GLY A 181 -16.74 16.55 -34.02
CA GLY A 181 -17.69 17.13 -33.07
C GLY A 181 -17.19 17.14 -31.65
N TRP A 182 -17.98 17.71 -30.74
CA TRP A 182 -17.72 17.75 -29.31
C TRP A 182 -18.39 16.59 -28.59
N ALA A 183 -17.66 15.84 -27.75
CA ALA A 183 -18.24 14.81 -26.89
C ALA A 183 -18.15 15.12 -25.39
N THR A 184 -19.22 14.81 -24.65
CA THR A 184 -19.41 15.17 -23.23
C THR A 184 -18.94 14.10 -22.23
N GLU A 185 -18.59 12.91 -22.72
CA GLU A 185 -18.13 11.75 -21.95
C GLU A 185 -19.12 11.23 -20.89
N GLY A 186 -20.42 11.20 -21.25
CA GLY A 186 -21.51 10.87 -20.32
C GLY A 186 -21.41 9.53 -19.57
N GLN A 187 -20.62 8.57 -20.08
CA GLN A 187 -20.38 7.28 -19.43
C GLN A 187 -19.55 7.38 -18.13
N LYS A 188 -18.60 8.32 -18.09
CA LYS A 188 -17.74 8.57 -16.91
C LYS A 188 -18.31 9.70 -16.05
N LYS A 189 -19.00 10.66 -16.67
CA LYS A 189 -19.40 11.91 -16.05
C LYS A 189 -20.90 12.17 -16.20
N ARG A 190 -21.63 11.95 -15.10
CA ARG A 190 -23.11 11.95 -15.05
C ARG A 190 -23.64 13.22 -14.42
N GLU A 191 -23.24 14.36 -14.98
CA GLU A 191 -23.49 15.70 -14.43
C GLU A 191 -23.92 16.66 -15.54
N ASN A 192 -24.31 17.88 -15.16
CA ASN A 192 -24.63 18.93 -16.14
C ASN A 192 -23.38 19.29 -16.94
N ARG A 193 -23.58 19.71 -18.19
CA ARG A 193 -22.53 20.10 -19.12
C ARG A 193 -22.79 21.47 -19.70
N GLN A 194 -21.73 22.19 -20.03
CA GLN A 194 -21.85 23.50 -20.67
C GLN A 194 -20.74 23.77 -21.68
N ALA A 195 -21.10 24.50 -22.74
CA ALA A 195 -20.17 25.06 -23.70
C ALA A 195 -20.53 26.51 -24.00
N VAL A 196 -19.52 27.34 -24.26
CA VAL A 196 -19.67 28.75 -24.65
C VAL A 196 -19.06 28.97 -26.02
N PHE A 197 -19.78 29.67 -26.88
CA PHE A 197 -19.44 30.01 -28.26
C PHE A 197 -19.28 31.53 -28.37
N LEU A 198 -18.07 31.99 -28.66
CA LEU A 198 -17.71 33.41 -28.75
C LEU A 198 -17.89 33.91 -30.18
N ALA A 199 -18.77 34.90 -30.37
CA ALA A 199 -19.04 35.45 -31.67
C ALA A 199 -17.82 36.23 -32.21
N GLU A 200 -17.57 36.11 -33.50
CA GLU A 200 -16.52 36.86 -34.20
C GLU A 200 -16.77 38.37 -34.16
N THR A 201 -18.04 38.75 -34.29
CA THR A 201 -18.50 40.13 -34.23
C THR A 201 -19.66 40.22 -33.25
N LEU A 202 -19.76 41.36 -32.56
CA LEU A 202 -20.89 41.63 -31.68
C LEU A 202 -22.20 41.55 -32.47
N PHE A 203 -23.18 40.83 -31.95
CA PHE A 203 -24.46 40.61 -32.62
C PHE A 203 -25.65 41.14 -31.80
N GLY A 204 -26.84 41.13 -32.40
CA GLY A 204 -28.08 41.64 -31.78
C GLY A 204 -28.49 43.02 -32.31
N TYR A 205 -29.80 43.26 -32.36
CA TYR A 205 -30.42 44.49 -32.87
C TYR A 205 -31.24 45.15 -31.76
N ALA A 206 -31.19 46.49 -31.68
CA ALA A 206 -31.88 47.26 -30.64
C ALA A 206 -33.40 47.08 -30.69
N GLU A 207 -33.96 47.04 -31.90
CA GLU A 207 -35.38 46.84 -32.18
C GLU A 207 -35.84 45.38 -31.97
N GLY A 208 -34.92 44.48 -31.60
CA GLY A 208 -35.17 43.04 -31.42
C GLY A 208 -34.57 42.17 -32.52
N SER A 209 -34.20 40.95 -32.14
CA SER A 209 -33.57 39.95 -33.00
C SER A 209 -34.34 38.64 -32.92
N LYS A 210 -34.40 37.90 -34.04
CA LYS A 210 -34.66 36.47 -34.06
C LYS A 210 -33.35 35.73 -34.21
N LEU A 211 -33.13 34.68 -33.42
CA LEU A 211 -32.03 33.73 -33.60
C LEU A 211 -32.60 32.40 -34.03
N ARG A 212 -32.04 31.80 -35.09
CA ARG A 212 -32.23 30.40 -35.46
C ARG A 212 -30.96 29.65 -35.10
N ILE A 213 -31.09 28.68 -34.21
CA ILE A 213 -29.99 27.89 -33.65
C ILE A 213 -30.18 26.44 -34.07
N ARG A 214 -29.21 25.86 -34.75
CA ARG A 214 -29.22 24.46 -35.18
C ARG A 214 -28.14 23.68 -34.44
N LEU A 215 -28.56 22.65 -33.71
CA LEU A 215 -27.66 21.67 -33.07
C LEU A 215 -27.69 20.39 -33.89
N LYS A 216 -26.60 20.12 -34.62
CA LYS A 216 -26.48 18.93 -35.46
C LYS A 216 -25.76 17.82 -34.68
N HIS A 217 -26.34 16.63 -34.69
CA HIS A 217 -25.78 15.41 -34.13
C HIS A 217 -25.64 14.39 -35.27
N GLN A 218 -24.57 14.52 -36.06
CA GLN A 218 -24.39 13.77 -37.31
C GLN A 218 -23.30 12.69 -37.23
N SER A 219 -22.82 12.42 -36.01
CA SER A 219 -21.76 11.47 -35.71
C SER A 219 -22.05 10.07 -36.25
N GLN A 220 -21.01 9.28 -36.48
CA GLN A 220 -21.14 7.84 -36.75
C GLN A 220 -21.60 7.08 -35.50
N GLN A 221 -21.43 7.66 -34.31
CA GLN A 221 -21.93 7.10 -33.06
C GLN A 221 -23.44 7.33 -32.96
N ALA A 222 -24.22 6.29 -33.26
CA ALA A 222 -25.67 6.34 -33.29
C ALA A 222 -26.25 6.91 -31.98
N GLN A 223 -27.27 7.77 -32.10
CA GLN A 223 -28.11 8.22 -30.97
C GLN A 223 -27.41 9.13 -29.95
N HIS A 224 -26.22 9.64 -30.24
CA HIS A 224 -25.44 10.52 -29.36
C HIS A 224 -25.91 11.97 -29.43
N GLN A 225 -27.16 12.20 -29.07
CA GLN A 225 -27.79 13.53 -29.10
C GLN A 225 -28.13 14.04 -27.70
N PHE A 226 -28.19 15.36 -27.54
CA PHE A 226 -28.61 15.98 -26.29
C PHE A 226 -30.01 15.51 -25.89
N GLY A 227 -30.16 15.18 -24.61
CA GLY A 227 -31.42 14.77 -23.99
C GLY A 227 -32.18 15.92 -23.39
N ARG A 228 -31.50 16.85 -22.71
CA ARG A 228 -32.09 18.10 -22.26
C ARG A 228 -31.10 19.22 -22.49
N LEU A 229 -31.53 20.30 -23.14
CA LEU A 229 -30.66 21.42 -23.49
C LEU A 229 -31.25 22.76 -23.11
N ARG A 230 -30.40 23.73 -22.76
CA ARG A 230 -30.78 25.12 -22.53
C ARG A 230 -29.79 26.06 -23.20
N LEU A 231 -30.28 27.20 -23.68
CA LEU A 231 -29.49 28.20 -24.39
C LEU A 231 -29.53 29.53 -23.65
N ALA A 232 -28.41 30.25 -23.59
CA ALA A 232 -28.33 31.58 -23.01
C ALA A 232 -27.38 32.49 -23.80
N VAL A 233 -27.53 33.81 -23.65
CA VAL A 233 -26.64 34.82 -24.27
C VAL A 233 -26.08 35.77 -23.22
N THR A 234 -24.97 36.42 -23.55
CA THR A 234 -24.35 37.45 -22.71
C THR A 234 -23.83 38.60 -23.57
N SER A 235 -23.76 39.78 -22.98
CA SER A 235 -23.08 40.97 -23.51
C SER A 235 -21.80 41.27 -22.72
N SER A 236 -21.34 40.34 -21.88
CA SER A 236 -20.17 40.55 -21.04
C SER A 236 -18.92 40.68 -21.90
N SER A 237 -18.14 41.73 -21.63
CA SER A 237 -16.80 41.92 -22.20
C SER A 237 -15.72 41.17 -21.41
N ALA A 238 -16.07 40.42 -20.37
CA ALA A 238 -15.11 39.62 -19.59
C ALA A 238 -14.45 38.51 -20.43
N TYR A 239 -15.12 38.09 -21.51
CA TYR A 239 -14.66 37.10 -22.47
C TYR A 239 -13.65 37.71 -23.47
N THR A 240 -12.51 38.20 -22.99
CA THR A 240 -11.43 38.73 -23.84
C THR A 240 -10.08 38.08 -23.52
N GLU A 241 -9.59 37.28 -24.47
CA GLU A 241 -8.24 36.70 -24.64
C GLU A 241 -7.64 35.78 -23.56
N LYS A 242 -7.96 35.93 -22.26
CA LYS A 242 -7.44 35.05 -21.18
C LYS A 242 -8.06 33.64 -21.18
N GLU A 243 -9.24 33.49 -21.79
CA GLU A 243 -10.01 32.23 -21.84
C GLU A 243 -9.72 31.38 -23.09
N ILE A 244 -8.75 31.78 -23.93
CA ILE A 244 -8.34 31.02 -25.11
C ILE A 244 -7.55 29.77 -24.65
N PRO A 245 -7.99 28.53 -24.96
CA PRO A 245 -7.22 27.33 -24.63
C PRO A 245 -5.82 27.37 -25.24
N LEU A 246 -4.84 26.93 -24.46
CA LEU A 246 -3.45 26.86 -24.92
C LEU A 246 -3.32 25.77 -25.97
N LYS A 247 -2.65 26.08 -27.09
CA LYS A 247 -2.37 25.04 -28.09
C LYS A 247 -1.13 24.28 -27.67
N LEU A 248 -1.38 23.03 -27.36
CA LEU A 248 -0.46 22.06 -26.82
C LEU A 248 0.10 21.20 -27.97
N GLN A 249 1.40 21.26 -28.22
CA GLN A 249 2.05 20.43 -29.26
C GLN A 249 2.31 19.00 -28.75
N ASP A 250 2.69 18.13 -29.70
CA ASP A 250 3.03 16.73 -29.45
C ASP A 250 4.14 16.58 -28.40
N TRP A 251 4.10 15.47 -27.67
CA TRP A 251 5.15 15.08 -26.74
C TRP A 251 6.40 14.57 -27.47
N TYR A 252 7.55 14.85 -26.88
CA TYR A 252 8.83 14.24 -27.22
C TYR A 252 9.50 13.68 -25.98
N SER A 253 10.16 12.53 -26.09
CA SER A 253 10.95 11.94 -25.03
C SER A 253 12.44 11.89 -25.41
N LEU A 254 13.32 11.95 -24.42
CA LEU A 254 14.76 11.76 -24.59
C LEU A 254 15.33 11.00 -23.39
N GLY A 255 15.94 9.85 -23.64
CA GLY A 255 16.48 8.95 -22.62
C GLY A 255 16.16 7.47 -22.95
N PRO A 256 16.23 6.57 -21.97
CA PRO A 256 16.66 6.81 -20.59
C PRO A 256 18.17 7.09 -20.47
N PHE A 257 18.56 7.98 -19.55
CA PHE A 257 19.93 8.21 -19.14
C PHE A 257 20.20 7.50 -17.81
N PRO A 258 21.30 6.75 -17.66
CA PRO A 258 21.76 6.30 -16.35
C PRO A 258 22.00 7.51 -15.45
N THR A 259 21.51 7.48 -14.22
CA THR A 259 21.65 8.60 -13.29
C THR A 259 21.90 8.14 -11.86
N GLU A 260 22.67 8.94 -11.11
CA GLU A 260 22.87 8.79 -9.67
C GLU A 260 21.86 9.60 -8.84
N GLY A 261 21.02 10.42 -9.48
CA GLY A 261 20.10 11.30 -8.76
C GLY A 261 19.50 12.43 -9.60
N LEU A 262 18.46 13.09 -9.08
CA LEU A 262 17.78 14.21 -9.76
C LEU A 262 18.73 15.36 -10.15
N SER A 263 19.79 15.59 -9.37
CA SER A 263 20.75 16.68 -9.56
C SER A 263 21.69 16.53 -10.76
N GLN A 264 21.86 15.32 -11.31
CA GLN A 264 22.78 15.08 -12.42
C GLN A 264 22.19 15.57 -13.75
N ASN A 265 22.89 16.47 -14.45
CA ASN A 265 22.41 16.98 -15.74
C ASN A 265 22.89 16.12 -16.92
N HIS A 266 22.06 15.99 -17.95
CA HIS A 266 22.36 15.20 -19.16
C HIS A 266 22.44 16.02 -20.45
N GLY A 267 22.24 17.34 -20.38
CA GLY A 267 22.50 18.28 -21.48
C GLY A 267 21.30 19.15 -21.89
N PRO A 268 20.07 18.63 -21.99
CA PRO A 268 18.90 19.44 -22.35
C PRO A 268 18.57 20.57 -21.36
N GLU A 269 19.05 20.46 -20.12
CA GLU A 269 18.75 21.44 -19.09
C GLU A 269 19.41 22.80 -19.36
N GLY A 270 18.60 23.86 -19.36
CA GLY A 270 19.09 25.23 -19.43
C GLY A 270 19.57 25.70 -20.81
N ALA A 271 19.34 24.92 -21.86
CA ALA A 271 19.59 25.31 -23.26
C ALA A 271 18.28 25.36 -24.07
N PRO A 272 18.21 26.14 -25.17
CA PRO A 272 17.13 26.00 -26.15
C PRO A 272 17.04 24.56 -26.65
N ILE A 273 15.82 24.02 -26.73
CA ILE A 273 15.62 22.63 -27.16
C ILE A 273 15.73 22.54 -28.68
N ASP A 274 16.74 21.81 -29.14
CA ASP A 274 16.88 21.38 -30.53
C ASP A 274 16.52 19.90 -30.66
N LEU A 275 15.40 19.62 -31.32
CA LEU A 275 14.90 18.26 -31.53
C LEU A 275 15.80 17.40 -32.43
N GLN A 276 16.75 18.01 -33.15
CA GLN A 276 17.74 17.29 -33.97
C GLN A 276 19.04 16.96 -33.22
N GLN A 277 19.23 17.52 -32.01
CA GLN A 277 20.42 17.30 -31.22
C GLN A 277 20.52 15.85 -30.71
N ALA A 278 21.74 15.31 -30.73
CA ALA A 278 22.08 14.01 -30.16
C ALA A 278 22.84 14.18 -28.84
N PHE A 279 22.58 13.29 -27.88
CA PHE A 279 23.14 13.34 -26.54
C PHE A 279 23.91 12.05 -26.23
N PRO A 280 25.20 12.13 -25.86
CA PRO A 280 26.00 10.93 -25.56
C PRO A 280 25.60 10.34 -24.20
N SER A 281 25.39 9.02 -24.15
CA SER A 281 25.10 8.27 -22.92
C SER A 281 25.54 6.81 -23.05
N GLY A 282 26.42 6.33 -22.16
CA GLY A 282 26.82 4.91 -22.10
C GLY A 282 27.38 4.33 -23.41
N GLY A 283 28.10 5.13 -24.21
CA GLY A 283 28.65 4.69 -25.51
C GLY A 283 27.65 4.71 -26.67
N LYS A 284 26.44 5.26 -26.49
CA LYS A 284 25.43 5.47 -27.52
C LYS A 284 25.07 6.96 -27.64
N GLU A 285 24.48 7.33 -28.76
CA GLU A 285 23.84 8.64 -28.95
C GLU A 285 22.31 8.49 -28.80
N LEU A 286 21.73 9.22 -27.85
CA LEU A 286 20.28 9.32 -27.64
C LEU A 286 19.75 10.56 -28.38
N LYS A 287 18.56 10.43 -28.97
CA LYS A 287 17.89 11.50 -29.73
C LYS A 287 16.45 11.64 -29.27
N TRP A 288 15.87 12.81 -29.49
CA TRP A 288 14.45 13.05 -29.22
C TRP A 288 13.57 12.14 -30.06
N ALA A 289 12.63 11.47 -29.42
CA ALA A 289 11.61 10.65 -30.06
C ALA A 289 10.25 11.33 -29.90
N LYS A 290 9.49 11.46 -30.99
CA LYS A 290 8.10 11.94 -30.94
C LYS A 290 7.20 10.85 -30.33
N GLU A 291 6.40 11.21 -29.36
CA GLU A 291 5.57 10.29 -28.58
C GLU A 291 4.09 10.61 -28.78
N THR A 292 3.38 9.75 -29.53
CA THR A 292 1.94 9.92 -29.79
C THR A 292 1.06 9.15 -28.79
N LYS A 293 1.68 8.41 -27.86
CA LYS A 293 1.00 7.55 -26.88
C LYS A 293 0.67 8.26 -25.56
N TYR A 294 1.32 9.39 -25.28
CA TYR A 294 1.11 10.14 -24.04
C TYR A 294 -0.08 11.08 -24.19
N VAL A 295 -1.06 10.91 -23.29
CA VAL A 295 -2.33 11.61 -23.24
C VAL A 295 -2.37 12.45 -21.96
N ASP A 296 -2.52 13.76 -22.09
CA ASP A 296 -2.64 14.65 -20.93
C ASP A 296 -3.85 14.23 -20.07
N GLY A 297 -3.76 14.36 -18.74
CA GLY A 297 -4.81 13.91 -17.81
C GLY A 297 -4.74 12.42 -17.44
N GLN A 298 -3.75 11.69 -17.95
CA GLN A 298 -3.54 10.26 -17.64
C GLN A 298 -2.15 9.98 -17.07
N VAL A 299 -2.09 8.94 -16.24
CA VAL A 299 -0.82 8.40 -15.74
C VAL A 299 -0.23 7.48 -16.80
N HIS A 300 0.97 7.79 -17.27
CA HIS A 300 1.70 7.02 -18.28
C HIS A 300 2.86 6.27 -17.65
N ASN A 301 2.99 4.98 -17.99
CA ASN A 301 4.16 4.20 -17.62
C ASN A 301 5.28 4.47 -18.63
N LEU A 302 6.46 4.82 -18.13
CA LEU A 302 7.63 5.14 -18.95
C LEU A 302 8.47 3.90 -19.28
N SER A 303 8.36 2.83 -18.49
CA SER A 303 9.15 1.60 -18.62
C SER A 303 10.66 1.86 -18.77
N ILE A 304 11.15 2.90 -18.09
CA ILE A 304 12.57 3.21 -17.94
C ILE A 304 13.11 2.45 -16.73
N GLY A 305 14.26 1.79 -16.86
CA GLY A 305 14.83 0.91 -15.83
C GLY A 305 15.27 1.66 -14.57
N ASP A 306 15.71 0.91 -13.56
CA ASP A 306 16.16 1.45 -12.28
C ASP A 306 17.38 2.38 -12.44
N ASN A 307 17.46 3.40 -11.58
CA ASN A 307 18.50 4.44 -11.60
C ASN A 307 18.66 5.10 -12.98
N THR A 308 17.53 5.47 -13.58
CA THR A 308 17.52 6.20 -14.85
C THR A 308 16.68 7.46 -14.79
N SER A 309 16.98 8.41 -15.68
CA SER A 309 16.15 9.57 -15.92
C SER A 309 15.69 9.65 -17.38
N LEU A 310 14.51 10.20 -17.59
CA LEU A 310 13.92 10.48 -18.90
C LEU A 310 13.49 11.94 -18.96
N TYR A 311 13.76 12.58 -20.09
CA TYR A 311 13.25 13.91 -20.36
C TYR A 311 12.00 13.82 -21.21
N LEU A 312 11.02 14.65 -20.88
CA LEU A 312 9.79 14.86 -21.63
C LEU A 312 9.73 16.32 -22.04
N TYR A 313 9.42 16.58 -23.29
CA TYR A 313 9.40 17.92 -23.87
C TYR A 313 8.15 18.15 -24.69
N ARG A 314 7.63 19.37 -24.64
CA ARG A 314 6.58 19.88 -25.52
C ARG A 314 6.65 21.40 -25.61
N SER A 315 6.08 21.96 -26.67
CA SER A 315 5.81 23.41 -26.71
C SER A 315 4.34 23.75 -26.50
N ILE A 316 4.13 24.93 -25.90
CA ILE A 316 2.84 25.50 -25.51
C ILE A 316 2.72 26.85 -26.21
N GLN A 317 1.80 26.94 -27.18
CA GLN A 317 1.52 28.21 -27.85
C GLN A 317 0.51 29.01 -27.03
N SER A 318 0.91 30.20 -26.60
CA SER A 318 0.02 31.18 -25.96
C SER A 318 -0.14 32.41 -26.85
N GLN A 319 -1.35 32.96 -26.94
CA GLN A 319 -1.60 34.19 -27.70
C GLN A 319 -1.31 35.46 -26.90
N SER A 320 -1.20 35.34 -25.57
CA SER A 320 -1.00 36.47 -24.67
C SER A 320 -0.14 36.06 -23.47
N SER A 321 0.37 37.05 -22.75
CA SER A 321 1.05 36.79 -21.47
C SER A 321 0.02 36.32 -20.46
N ARG A 322 0.17 35.11 -19.91
CA ARG A 322 -0.77 34.55 -18.95
C ARG A 322 -0.12 33.55 -18.02
N ARG A 323 -0.67 33.43 -16.83
CA ARG A 323 -0.29 32.46 -15.81
C ARG A 323 -1.23 31.26 -15.89
N VAL A 324 -0.71 30.05 -15.86
CA VAL A 324 -1.51 28.81 -15.85
C VAL A 324 -0.99 27.81 -14.84
N SER A 325 -1.88 27.06 -14.21
CA SER A 325 -1.50 25.98 -13.30
C SER A 325 -1.21 24.70 -14.08
N LEU A 326 -0.25 23.95 -13.59
CA LEU A 326 0.23 22.71 -14.16
C LEU A 326 0.18 21.65 -13.07
N SER A 327 -0.66 20.65 -13.27
CA SER A 327 -0.77 19.46 -12.44
C SER A 327 0.11 18.34 -12.99
N LEU A 328 0.86 17.69 -12.12
CA LEU A 328 1.94 16.77 -12.46
C LEU A 328 1.93 15.53 -11.57
N GLY A 329 2.60 14.49 -12.03
CA GLY A 329 2.96 13.34 -11.22
C GLY A 329 4.18 12.64 -11.80
N SER A 330 4.90 11.94 -10.93
CA SER A 330 6.11 11.20 -11.26
C SER A 330 6.24 10.02 -10.32
N ASP A 331 7.07 9.05 -10.72
CA ASP A 331 7.54 8.01 -9.81
C ASP A 331 8.40 8.62 -8.70
N ASP A 332 9.73 8.65 -8.82
CA ASP A 332 10.56 9.09 -7.70
C ASP A 332 10.95 10.57 -7.69
N ALA A 333 11.23 11.18 -8.83
CA ALA A 333 11.63 12.58 -8.80
C ALA A 333 11.30 13.30 -10.10
N ILE A 334 11.04 14.59 -9.98
CA ILE A 334 10.67 15.44 -11.11
C ILE A 334 11.33 16.81 -11.03
N LYS A 335 11.73 17.33 -12.19
CA LYS A 335 12.21 18.70 -12.36
C LYS A 335 11.64 19.30 -13.63
N VAL A 336 11.18 20.54 -13.56
CA VAL A 336 10.44 21.18 -14.65
C VAL A 336 11.04 22.55 -14.97
N TRP A 337 11.17 22.84 -16.26
CA TRP A 337 11.60 24.11 -16.80
C TRP A 337 10.59 24.66 -17.79
N LEU A 338 10.41 25.98 -17.76
CA LEU A 338 9.69 26.75 -18.75
C LEU A 338 10.64 27.78 -19.37
N ASN A 339 10.82 27.73 -20.69
CA ASN A 339 11.71 28.65 -21.41
C ASN A 339 13.12 28.73 -20.75
N GLN A 340 13.70 27.56 -20.44
CA GLN A 340 15.00 27.38 -19.74
C GLN A 340 15.01 27.77 -18.25
N ALA A 341 14.03 28.50 -17.75
CA ALA A 341 13.92 28.81 -16.32
C ALA A 341 13.31 27.63 -15.57
N GLN A 342 13.94 27.18 -14.49
CA GLN A 342 13.39 26.13 -13.63
C GLN A 342 12.16 26.67 -12.89
N VAL A 343 11.04 25.96 -12.99
CA VAL A 343 9.77 26.33 -12.34
C VAL A 343 9.40 25.38 -11.21
N MET A 344 9.92 24.14 -11.22
CA MET A 344 9.64 23.16 -10.18
C MET A 344 10.80 22.17 -10.01
N VAL A 345 11.01 21.69 -8.79
CA VAL A 345 11.85 20.55 -8.45
C VAL A 345 11.22 19.82 -7.27
N ASN A 346 11.10 18.49 -7.36
CA ASN A 346 10.64 17.64 -6.27
C ASN A 346 11.36 16.29 -6.34
N ASP A 347 11.93 15.83 -5.23
CA ASP A 347 12.75 14.63 -5.13
C ASP A 347 12.22 13.77 -3.98
N VAL A 348 11.37 12.79 -4.31
CA VAL A 348 10.56 12.05 -3.33
C VAL A 348 10.26 10.63 -3.82
N ASN A 349 10.79 9.61 -3.15
CA ASN A 349 10.56 8.23 -3.55
C ASN A 349 9.08 7.83 -3.41
N ARG A 350 8.36 7.67 -4.54
CA ARG A 350 6.95 7.32 -4.60
C ARG A 350 6.58 6.67 -5.93
N GLY A 351 5.36 6.13 -6.00
CA GLY A 351 4.76 5.69 -7.25
C GLY A 351 4.13 6.86 -8.02
N VAL A 352 4.12 6.81 -9.35
CA VAL A 352 3.35 7.81 -10.14
C VAL A 352 1.85 7.75 -9.84
N ALA A 353 1.23 8.91 -9.65
CA ALA A 353 -0.22 9.10 -9.59
C ALA A 353 -0.60 10.45 -10.24
N ALA A 354 -1.90 10.66 -10.47
CA ALA A 354 -2.40 11.94 -10.95
C ALA A 354 -2.29 13.01 -9.85
N ASP A 355 -2.04 14.25 -10.27
CA ASP A 355 -2.13 15.46 -9.44
C ASP A 355 -1.26 15.49 -8.17
N GLN A 356 -0.14 14.77 -8.16
CA GLN A 356 0.79 14.69 -7.02
C GLN A 356 1.65 15.94 -6.81
N ASP A 357 1.73 16.78 -7.84
CA ASP A 357 2.64 17.91 -7.94
C ASP A 357 1.90 19.06 -8.65
N GLN A 358 2.14 20.29 -8.20
CA GLN A 358 1.59 21.49 -8.83
C GLN A 358 2.71 22.49 -9.14
N ALA A 359 2.66 23.08 -10.33
CA ALA A 359 3.54 24.15 -10.76
C ALA A 359 2.72 25.27 -11.40
N VAL A 360 3.28 26.49 -11.39
CA VAL A 360 2.68 27.64 -12.05
C VAL A 360 3.57 28.07 -13.21
N LEU A 361 3.00 28.16 -14.41
CA LEU A 361 3.71 28.57 -15.61
C LEU A 361 3.34 30.01 -15.99
N ASP A 362 4.34 30.90 -16.03
CA ASP A 362 4.19 32.24 -16.59
C ASP A 362 4.50 32.22 -18.09
N LEU A 363 3.46 32.02 -18.90
CA LEU A 363 3.56 31.94 -20.36
C LEU A 363 3.66 33.33 -20.98
N LYS A 364 4.52 33.45 -22.00
CA LYS A 364 4.65 34.65 -22.85
C LYS A 364 3.81 34.48 -24.12
N PRO A 365 3.40 35.59 -24.79
CA PRO A 365 2.86 35.50 -26.14
C PRO A 365 3.85 34.80 -27.07
N GLY A 366 3.36 33.88 -27.91
CA GLY A 366 4.17 33.04 -28.77
C GLY A 366 4.32 31.61 -28.25
N GLU A 367 5.39 30.96 -28.72
CA GLU A 367 5.75 29.60 -28.32
C GLU A 367 6.49 29.61 -26.98
N ASN A 368 6.09 28.71 -26.08
CA ASN A 368 6.75 28.49 -24.79
C ASN A 368 7.23 27.04 -24.71
N HIS A 369 8.43 26.81 -24.21
CA HIS A 369 9.08 25.51 -24.21
C HIS A 369 9.04 24.89 -22.81
N LEU A 370 8.33 23.77 -22.66
CA LEU A 370 8.24 23.02 -21.42
C LEU A 370 9.14 21.80 -21.49
N LEU A 371 10.06 21.68 -20.52
CA LEU A 371 10.92 20.51 -20.34
C LEU A 371 10.66 19.92 -18.95
N MET A 372 10.52 18.60 -18.88
CA MET A 372 10.40 17.84 -17.63
C MET A 372 11.47 16.77 -17.60
N LYS A 373 12.10 16.55 -16.45
CA LYS A 373 12.98 15.42 -16.16
C LYS A 373 12.30 14.56 -15.10
N VAL A 374 12.08 13.29 -15.39
CA VAL A 374 11.55 12.29 -14.46
C VAL A 374 12.66 11.30 -14.14
N VAL A 375 12.84 10.96 -12.86
CA VAL A 375 13.83 9.98 -12.39
C VAL A 375 13.10 8.77 -11.82
N ASN A 376 13.65 7.59 -12.10
CA ASN A 376 13.28 6.32 -11.49
C ASN A 376 14.50 5.77 -10.73
N TYR A 377 14.40 5.67 -9.41
CA TYR A 377 15.36 5.01 -8.53
C TYR A 377 15.15 3.50 -8.52
N GLY A 378 13.91 3.01 -8.69
CA GLY A 378 13.66 1.60 -8.98
C GLY A 378 12.19 1.20 -9.08
N GLY A 379 11.90 0.20 -9.92
CA GLY A 379 10.55 -0.31 -10.11
C GLY A 379 9.82 0.30 -11.32
N ALA A 380 8.51 0.51 -11.17
CA ALA A 380 7.63 0.86 -12.28
C ALA A 380 7.54 2.37 -12.49
N SER A 381 8.32 2.89 -13.43
CA SER A 381 8.36 4.32 -13.73
C SER A 381 7.13 4.86 -14.45
N GLY A 382 6.79 6.12 -14.18
CA GLY A 382 5.77 6.83 -14.95
C GLY A 382 5.73 8.33 -14.72
N PHE A 383 4.88 9.00 -15.47
CA PHE A 383 4.57 10.42 -15.30
C PHE A 383 3.09 10.71 -15.51
N TYR A 384 2.63 11.80 -14.91
CA TYR A 384 1.33 12.41 -15.17
C TYR A 384 1.56 13.87 -15.54
N PHE A 385 0.77 14.36 -16.49
CA PHE A 385 0.75 15.75 -16.87
C PHE A 385 -0.69 16.14 -17.15
N SER A 386 -1.16 17.21 -16.52
CA SER A 386 -2.36 17.92 -16.89
C SER A 386 -2.10 19.41 -16.76
N LEU A 387 -2.12 20.12 -17.88
CA LEU A 387 -2.20 21.57 -17.83
C LEU A 387 -3.65 21.90 -17.53
N GLU A 388 -3.90 22.74 -16.51
CA GLU A 388 -5.26 23.13 -16.11
C GLU A 388 -6.08 23.53 -17.35
N ARG A 389 -6.90 22.58 -17.83
CA ARG A 389 -7.97 22.75 -18.81
C ARG A 389 -9.31 22.78 -18.07
N ASP A 390 -9.31 23.24 -16.82
CA ASP A 390 -10.55 23.59 -16.17
C ASP A 390 -11.05 24.84 -16.85
N SER A 391 -12.10 24.64 -17.63
CA SER A 391 -12.87 25.69 -18.23
C SER A 391 -13.01 26.85 -17.24
N PRO A 392 -12.71 28.11 -17.63
CA PRO A 392 -13.03 29.27 -16.79
C PRO A 392 -14.55 29.41 -16.55
N LEU A 393 -15.35 28.50 -17.13
CA LEU A 393 -16.76 28.35 -16.84
C LEU A 393 -16.95 27.84 -15.41
N VAL A 394 -17.23 28.79 -14.53
CA VAL A 394 -17.84 28.53 -13.23
C VAL A 394 -18.99 27.53 -13.41
N PRO A 395 -19.04 26.42 -12.63
CA PRO A 395 -20.08 25.41 -12.75
C PRO A 395 -21.46 26.03 -12.71
N THR A 396 -22.39 25.48 -13.50
CA THR A 396 -23.76 26.04 -13.59
C THR A 396 -24.41 26.14 -12.21
N GLU A 397 -24.22 25.14 -11.34
CA GLU A 397 -24.78 25.20 -9.98
C GLU A 397 -24.24 26.39 -9.17
N VAL A 398 -22.95 26.72 -9.33
CA VAL A 398 -22.31 27.85 -8.66
C VAL A 398 -22.81 29.17 -9.26
N VAL A 399 -22.92 29.28 -10.59
CA VAL A 399 -23.46 30.49 -11.25
C VAL A 399 -24.91 30.74 -10.83
N GLU A 400 -25.78 29.72 -10.84
CA GLU A 400 -27.17 29.86 -10.40
C GLU A 400 -27.28 30.20 -8.91
N ALA A 401 -26.42 29.60 -8.07
CA ALA A 401 -26.37 29.94 -6.65
C ALA A 401 -25.95 31.39 -6.40
N VAL A 402 -25.01 31.93 -7.19
CA VAL A 402 -24.56 33.32 -7.07
C VAL A 402 -25.67 34.32 -7.46
N LYS A 403 -26.59 33.95 -8.37
CA LYS A 403 -27.74 34.80 -8.75
C LYS A 403 -28.74 35.00 -7.62
N LEU A 404 -28.83 34.05 -6.69
CA LEU A 404 -29.70 34.17 -5.51
C LEU A 404 -29.13 35.23 -4.56
N ALA A 405 -30.01 35.99 -3.90
CA ALA A 405 -29.60 36.86 -2.80
C ALA A 405 -28.90 36.02 -1.73
N ALA A 406 -27.89 36.58 -1.06
CA ALA A 406 -27.11 35.83 -0.08
C ALA A 406 -27.96 35.19 1.05
N THR A 407 -29.12 35.79 1.36
CA THR A 407 -30.11 35.27 2.33
C THR A 407 -30.93 34.08 1.83
N ASP A 408 -30.97 33.87 0.52
CA ASP A 408 -31.83 32.88 -0.14
C ASP A 408 -31.01 31.64 -0.57
N ARG A 409 -29.69 31.66 -0.34
CA ARG A 409 -28.78 30.55 -0.63
C ARG A 409 -28.87 29.50 0.48
N THR A 410 -28.94 28.23 0.09
CA THR A 410 -28.81 27.08 1.01
C THR A 410 -27.37 26.95 1.51
N GLU A 411 -27.15 26.22 2.62
CA GLU A 411 -25.80 25.96 3.15
C GLU A 411 -24.92 25.26 2.11
N GLU A 412 -25.47 24.30 1.36
CA GLU A 412 -24.79 23.58 0.29
C GLU A 412 -24.34 24.52 -0.83
N GLN A 413 -25.18 25.49 -1.20
CA GLN A 413 -24.84 26.51 -2.21
C GLN A 413 -23.75 27.46 -1.72
N VAL A 414 -23.83 27.93 -0.46
CA VAL A 414 -22.79 28.78 0.14
C VAL A 414 -21.45 28.05 0.15
N GLU A 415 -21.46 26.78 0.54
CA GLU A 415 -20.26 25.94 0.58
C GLU A 415 -19.71 25.65 -0.81
N ALA A 416 -20.57 25.38 -1.80
CA ALA A 416 -20.16 25.16 -3.19
C ALA A 416 -19.49 26.41 -3.80
N ILE A 417 -20.07 27.59 -3.59
CA ILE A 417 -19.48 28.87 -4.04
C ILE A 417 -18.12 29.10 -3.36
N ARG A 418 -18.07 28.92 -2.03
CA ARG A 418 -16.83 29.08 -1.24
C ARG A 418 -15.75 28.13 -1.72
N ASN A 419 -16.05 26.85 -1.85
CA ASN A 419 -15.07 25.84 -2.25
C ASN A 419 -14.58 26.07 -3.67
N HIS A 420 -15.48 26.40 -4.61
CA HIS A 420 -15.07 26.74 -5.97
C HIS A 420 -14.16 27.98 -5.96
N TYR A 421 -14.57 29.07 -5.31
CA TYR A 421 -13.74 30.28 -5.27
C TYR A 421 -12.39 30.03 -4.60
N ARG A 422 -12.40 29.46 -3.39
CA ARG A 422 -11.18 29.26 -2.61
C ARG A 422 -10.23 28.32 -3.35
N ASN A 423 -10.70 27.22 -3.91
CA ASN A 423 -9.84 26.21 -4.53
C ASN A 423 -9.43 26.53 -5.96
N GLN A 424 -10.31 27.13 -6.76
CA GLN A 424 -10.11 27.30 -8.22
C GLN A 424 -9.88 28.75 -8.67
N VAL A 425 -10.17 29.75 -7.81
CA VAL A 425 -10.10 31.17 -8.20
C VAL A 425 -9.14 31.98 -7.32
N SER A 426 -9.06 31.68 -6.03
CA SER A 426 -8.32 32.50 -5.08
C SER A 426 -6.81 32.24 -5.10
N ASP A 427 -6.05 33.30 -5.38
CA ASP A 427 -4.59 33.32 -5.39
C ASP A 427 -3.96 33.65 -4.01
N ASN A 428 -4.76 33.71 -2.95
CA ASN A 428 -4.32 34.17 -1.63
C ASN A 428 -3.26 33.24 -1.00
N GLU A 429 -2.14 33.83 -0.56
CA GLU A 429 -0.99 33.10 0.03
C GLU A 429 -1.35 32.33 1.31
N GLN A 430 -2.24 32.85 2.15
CA GLN A 430 -2.67 32.15 3.37
C GLN A 430 -3.46 30.88 3.02
N LEU A 431 -4.36 30.94 2.03
CA LEU A 431 -5.08 29.76 1.55
C LEU A 431 -4.16 28.74 0.88
N LYS A 432 -3.20 29.21 0.05
CA LYS A 432 -2.19 28.35 -0.56
C LYS A 432 -1.40 27.58 0.51
N LYS A 433 -0.95 28.28 1.55
CA LYS A 433 -0.23 27.66 2.66
C LYS A 433 -1.08 26.64 3.41
N LEU A 434 -2.34 26.97 3.73
CA LEU A 434 -3.26 26.04 4.41
C LEU A 434 -3.55 24.78 3.59
N ARG A 435 -3.70 24.91 2.26
CA ARG A 435 -3.87 23.75 1.37
C ARG A 435 -2.62 22.88 1.34
N GLN A 436 -1.45 23.50 1.18
CA GLN A 436 -0.17 22.79 1.18
C GLN A 436 0.06 22.04 2.50
N ASP A 437 -0.25 22.68 3.63
CA ASP A 437 -0.11 22.05 4.95
C ASP A 437 -1.12 20.90 5.13
N LEU A 438 -2.34 21.02 4.59
CA LEU A 438 -3.33 19.95 4.61
C LEU A 438 -2.87 18.75 3.78
N GLU A 439 -2.42 19.00 2.55
CA GLU A 439 -1.89 17.98 1.65
C GLU A 439 -0.69 17.26 2.27
N THR A 440 0.27 18.00 2.82
CA THR A 440 1.44 17.44 3.53
C THR A 440 1.01 16.56 4.70
N SER A 441 -0.01 16.99 5.46
CA SER A 441 -0.52 16.23 6.61
C SER A 441 -1.28 14.97 6.19
N GLU A 442 -2.07 15.03 5.11
CA GLU A 442 -2.76 13.88 4.52
C GLU A 442 -1.77 12.89 3.90
N GLN A 443 -0.72 13.36 3.24
CA GLN A 443 0.36 12.51 2.73
C GLN A 443 1.06 11.77 3.87
N LYS A 444 1.47 12.49 4.93
CA LYS A 444 2.08 11.87 6.11
C LYS A 444 1.16 10.85 6.76
N LYS A 445 -0.14 11.14 6.87
CA LYS A 445 -1.15 10.18 7.34
C LYS A 445 -1.14 8.91 6.48
N ASN A 446 -1.19 9.06 5.16
CA ASN A 446 -1.21 7.94 4.21
C ASN A 446 0.08 7.10 4.27
N GLU A 447 1.25 7.73 4.39
CA GLU A 447 2.54 7.05 4.54
C GLU A 447 2.57 6.18 5.80
N ILE A 448 2.12 6.73 6.95
CA ILE A 448 1.99 5.97 8.19
C ILE A 448 1.03 4.80 7.98
N GLU A 449 -0.12 5.05 7.37
CA GLU A 449 -1.15 4.05 7.13
C GLU A 449 -0.71 2.90 6.23
N GLN A 450 0.13 3.17 5.23
CA GLN A 450 0.68 2.18 4.31
C GLN A 450 1.80 1.36 4.97
N ALA A 451 2.54 1.97 5.89
CA ALA A 451 3.58 1.29 6.67
C ALA A 451 3.02 0.36 7.76
N ILE A 452 1.73 0.45 8.09
CA ILE A 452 1.11 -0.43 9.08
C ILE A 452 0.92 -1.84 8.49
N PRO A 453 1.49 -2.90 9.12
CA PRO A 453 1.29 -4.27 8.69
C PRO A 453 -0.19 -4.65 8.69
N THR A 454 -0.60 -5.36 7.65
CA THR A 454 -1.95 -5.91 7.53
C THR A 454 -1.92 -7.42 7.76
N THR A 455 -2.83 -7.93 8.58
CA THR A 455 -2.95 -9.37 8.85
C THR A 455 -4.34 -9.88 8.50
N LEU A 456 -4.40 -11.14 8.09
CA LEU A 456 -5.66 -11.85 7.86
C LEU A 456 -6.32 -12.16 9.20
N VAL A 457 -7.64 -11.97 9.26
CA VAL A 457 -8.44 -12.35 10.43
C VAL A 457 -9.55 -13.30 10.03
N MET A 458 -10.22 -13.87 11.03
CA MET A 458 -11.48 -14.59 10.83
C MET A 458 -12.60 -13.66 11.27
N GLN A 459 -13.49 -13.29 10.35
CA GLN A 459 -14.67 -12.48 10.64
C GLN A 459 -15.92 -13.32 10.39
N GLU A 460 -16.90 -13.26 11.31
CA GLU A 460 -18.20 -13.87 11.09
C GLU A 460 -18.94 -13.17 9.95
N ARG A 461 -19.63 -13.95 9.12
CA ARG A 461 -20.44 -13.40 8.03
C ARG A 461 -21.75 -12.86 8.60
N GLU A 462 -22.28 -11.78 8.00
CA GLU A 462 -23.63 -11.30 8.32
C GLU A 462 -24.68 -12.39 8.15
N THR A 463 -24.54 -13.21 7.10
CA THR A 463 -25.32 -14.43 6.91
C THR A 463 -24.41 -15.66 7.05
N PRO A 464 -24.56 -16.45 8.13
CA PRO A 464 -23.81 -17.69 8.33
C PRO A 464 -24.02 -18.67 7.18
N ARG A 465 -22.97 -19.40 6.81
CA ARG A 465 -23.07 -20.50 5.85
C ARG A 465 -23.58 -21.74 6.58
N GLY A 466 -24.70 -22.30 6.13
CA GLY A 466 -25.20 -23.57 6.67
C GLY A 466 -24.19 -24.71 6.52
N SER A 467 -24.05 -25.53 7.56
CA SER A 467 -23.23 -26.75 7.59
C SER A 467 -24.13 -27.97 7.51
N TYR A 468 -23.75 -29.01 6.75
CA TYR A 468 -24.65 -30.13 6.47
C TYR A 468 -23.95 -31.48 6.66
N VAL A 469 -24.68 -32.47 7.19
CA VAL A 469 -24.24 -33.87 7.14
C VAL A 469 -24.22 -34.30 5.67
N LEU A 470 -23.12 -34.90 5.23
CA LEU A 470 -22.95 -35.37 3.85
C LEU A 470 -23.24 -36.86 3.73
N TYR A 471 -23.89 -37.28 2.64
CA TYR A 471 -24.04 -38.70 2.37
C TYR A 471 -22.68 -39.32 2.02
N ARG A 472 -22.13 -40.14 2.93
CA ARG A 472 -20.82 -40.79 2.78
C ARG A 472 -19.69 -39.81 2.41
N GLY A 473 -19.77 -38.57 2.90
CA GLY A 473 -18.78 -37.52 2.63
C GLY A 473 -18.89 -36.83 1.26
N GLN A 474 -19.88 -37.17 0.42
CA GLN A 474 -20.03 -36.56 -0.90
C GLN A 474 -20.57 -35.12 -0.79
N TYR A 475 -19.74 -34.13 -1.13
CA TYR A 475 -20.02 -32.70 -0.92
C TYR A 475 -21.24 -32.15 -1.68
N THR A 476 -21.66 -32.82 -2.75
CA THR A 476 -22.88 -32.48 -3.52
C THR A 476 -24.14 -33.09 -2.94
N GLN A 477 -24.05 -34.05 -2.02
CA GLN A 477 -25.20 -34.75 -1.42
C GLN A 477 -25.37 -34.34 0.04
N ARG A 478 -25.93 -33.14 0.24
CA ARG A 478 -26.26 -32.60 1.56
C ARG A 478 -27.50 -33.29 2.13
N ARG A 479 -27.49 -33.55 3.44
CA ARG A 479 -28.61 -34.05 4.23
C ARG A 479 -29.07 -32.98 5.22
N GLN A 480 -29.22 -33.35 6.49
CA GLN A 480 -29.64 -32.45 7.56
C GLN A 480 -28.60 -31.36 7.79
N GLN A 481 -29.05 -30.12 7.90
CA GLN A 481 -28.24 -29.00 8.38
C GLN A 481 -27.93 -29.20 9.87
N VAL A 482 -26.70 -28.91 10.27
CA VAL A 482 -26.24 -28.94 11.65
C VAL A 482 -25.89 -27.54 12.10
N GLU A 483 -26.14 -27.29 13.38
CA GLU A 483 -25.79 -26.04 14.05
C GLU A 483 -24.51 -26.22 14.88
N PRO A 484 -23.80 -25.13 15.21
CA PRO A 484 -22.66 -25.19 16.12
C PRO A 484 -23.04 -25.83 17.46
N GLY A 485 -22.16 -26.70 17.98
CA GLY A 485 -22.35 -27.38 19.26
C GLY A 485 -21.08 -28.07 19.73
N THR A 486 -21.13 -28.65 20.92
CA THR A 486 -20.01 -29.41 21.52
C THR A 486 -20.26 -30.92 21.43
N PRO A 487 -19.22 -31.77 21.47
CA PRO A 487 -19.40 -33.21 21.50
C PRO A 487 -20.23 -33.65 22.71
N SER A 488 -21.25 -34.47 22.51
CA SER A 488 -22.16 -34.94 23.58
C SER A 488 -21.49 -35.83 24.64
N ALA A 489 -20.29 -36.34 24.36
CA ALA A 489 -19.47 -37.08 25.30
C ALA A 489 -18.75 -36.18 26.32
N LEU A 490 -18.78 -34.86 26.13
CA LEU A 490 -18.21 -33.85 27.00
C LEU A 490 -19.33 -33.01 27.63
N PRO A 491 -19.04 -32.24 28.70
CA PRO A 491 -20.04 -31.36 29.30
C PRO A 491 -20.70 -30.45 28.25
N ALA A 492 -22.01 -30.25 28.38
CA ALA A 492 -22.74 -29.34 27.50
C ALA A 492 -22.22 -27.90 27.66
N MET A 493 -22.35 -27.10 26.60
CA MET A 493 -22.15 -25.65 26.69
C MET A 493 -23.35 -25.03 27.44
N GLU A 494 -23.10 -24.02 28.28
CA GLU A 494 -24.15 -23.31 29.02
C GLU A 494 -25.13 -22.61 28.07
N GLU A 495 -26.42 -22.56 28.41
CA GLU A 495 -27.46 -22.00 27.53
C GLU A 495 -27.25 -20.53 27.16
N ASP A 496 -26.69 -19.73 28.09
CA ASP A 496 -26.39 -18.31 27.88
C ASP A 496 -25.10 -18.07 27.07
N SER A 497 -24.33 -19.12 26.76
CA SER A 497 -23.13 -19.00 25.95
C SER A 497 -23.48 -18.90 24.48
N SER A 498 -23.00 -17.83 23.84
CA SER A 498 -23.10 -17.69 22.39
C SER A 498 -22.41 -18.85 21.66
N ALA A 499 -23.11 -19.56 20.78
CA ALA A 499 -22.61 -20.71 20.00
C ALA A 499 -21.66 -20.29 18.86
N ASN A 500 -20.61 -19.56 19.21
CA ASN A 500 -19.58 -19.03 18.32
C ASN A 500 -18.18 -19.40 18.84
N ARG A 501 -17.13 -18.92 18.17
CA ARG A 501 -15.74 -19.21 18.54
C ARG A 501 -15.37 -18.75 19.95
N LEU A 502 -15.91 -17.61 20.40
CA LEU A 502 -15.65 -17.10 21.75
C LEU A 502 -16.33 -17.95 22.82
N GLY A 503 -17.57 -18.38 22.59
CA GLY A 503 -18.27 -19.33 23.46
C GLY A 503 -17.52 -20.67 23.57
N LEU A 504 -17.05 -21.22 22.45
CA LEU A 504 -16.24 -22.43 22.43
C LEU A 504 -14.94 -22.26 23.23
N ALA A 505 -14.24 -21.13 23.09
CA ALA A 505 -13.03 -20.86 23.83
C ALA A 505 -13.28 -20.80 25.35
N ARG A 506 -14.36 -20.12 25.78
CA ARG A 506 -14.78 -20.06 27.19
C ARG A 506 -15.16 -21.43 27.75
N TRP A 507 -15.86 -22.24 26.96
CA TRP A 507 -16.22 -23.61 27.33
C TRP A 507 -15.00 -24.51 27.50
N LEU A 508 -13.99 -24.40 26.61
CA LEU A 508 -12.76 -25.20 26.70
C LEU A 508 -11.98 -24.93 28.00
N VAL A 509 -11.96 -23.67 28.47
CA VAL A 509 -11.22 -23.28 29.69
C VAL A 509 -12.11 -23.22 30.94
N ASN A 510 -13.35 -23.68 30.84
CA ASN A 510 -14.24 -23.77 31.98
C ASN A 510 -13.66 -24.75 33.02
N PRO A 511 -13.65 -24.41 34.33
CA PRO A 511 -13.13 -25.29 35.38
C PRO A 511 -13.76 -26.69 35.42
N GLY A 512 -15.02 -26.83 34.98
CA GLY A 512 -15.73 -28.10 34.88
C GLY A 512 -15.35 -28.94 33.65
N HIS A 513 -14.55 -28.41 32.72
CA HIS A 513 -14.14 -29.13 31.53
C HIS A 513 -13.02 -30.15 31.85
N PRO A 514 -13.21 -31.46 31.60
CA PRO A 514 -12.36 -32.50 32.17
C PRO A 514 -10.98 -32.65 31.52
N LEU A 515 -10.77 -32.17 30.30
CA LEU A 515 -9.58 -32.52 29.51
C LEU A 515 -8.55 -31.38 29.40
N THR A 516 -8.98 -30.15 29.21
CA THR A 516 -8.11 -29.02 28.82
C THR A 516 -6.94 -28.81 29.77
N SER A 517 -7.19 -28.73 31.07
CA SER A 517 -6.15 -28.55 32.08
C SER A 517 -5.21 -29.76 32.14
N ARG A 518 -5.75 -30.98 32.21
CA ARG A 518 -4.99 -32.25 32.22
C ARG A 518 -4.07 -32.40 31.01
N VAL A 519 -4.59 -32.19 29.80
CA VAL A 519 -3.82 -32.26 28.55
C VAL A 519 -2.72 -31.20 28.55
N THR A 520 -3.03 -29.98 29.01
CA THR A 520 -2.07 -28.87 29.03
C THR A 520 -0.92 -29.12 30.01
N VAL A 521 -1.22 -29.49 31.25
CA VAL A 521 -0.16 -29.77 32.25
C VAL A 521 0.64 -31.01 31.90
N ASN A 522 0.03 -32.00 31.23
CA ASN A 522 0.75 -33.16 30.72
C ASN A 522 1.78 -32.77 29.65
N ARG A 523 1.47 -31.79 28.80
CA ARG A 523 2.41 -31.25 27.80
C ARG A 523 3.53 -30.45 28.45
N PHE A 524 3.24 -29.65 29.47
CA PHE A 524 4.29 -28.99 30.27
C PHE A 524 5.20 -30.00 30.94
N TRP A 525 4.62 -31.05 31.52
CA TRP A 525 5.36 -32.16 32.09
C TRP A 525 6.25 -32.84 31.05
N GLN A 526 5.70 -33.18 29.88
CA GLN A 526 6.47 -33.78 28.77
C GLN A 526 7.64 -32.87 28.34
N GLN A 527 7.43 -31.55 28.26
CA GLN A 527 8.50 -30.61 27.89
C GLN A 527 9.64 -30.62 28.91
N LEU A 528 9.32 -30.75 30.21
CA LEU A 528 10.31 -30.71 31.28
C LEU A 528 10.97 -32.07 31.55
N PHE A 529 10.21 -33.16 31.49
CA PHE A 529 10.60 -34.51 31.88
C PHE A 529 10.82 -35.46 30.70
N GLY A 530 10.57 -35.01 29.47
CA GLY A 530 10.78 -35.78 28.23
C GLY A 530 9.54 -36.57 27.82
N THR A 531 8.91 -37.26 28.78
CA THR A 531 7.68 -38.03 28.58
C THR A 531 6.56 -37.52 29.49
N GLY A 532 5.36 -37.33 28.92
CA GLY A 532 4.18 -36.92 29.70
C GLY A 532 3.80 -37.95 30.78
N ILE A 533 3.03 -37.52 31.78
CA ILE A 533 2.40 -38.42 32.76
C ILE A 533 1.52 -39.44 32.00
N VAL A 534 0.72 -38.94 31.05
CA VAL A 534 0.17 -39.71 29.94
C VAL A 534 1.18 -39.66 28.80
N GLU A 535 1.72 -40.82 28.42
CA GLU A 535 2.75 -40.93 27.38
C GLU A 535 2.21 -40.57 25.98
N THR A 536 0.97 -40.98 25.69
CA THR A 536 0.22 -40.63 24.48
C THR A 536 -0.39 -39.25 24.62
N SER A 537 0.44 -38.20 24.60
CA SER A 537 -0.01 -36.81 24.74
C SER A 537 -1.05 -36.37 23.70
N GLU A 538 -1.13 -37.07 22.57
CA GLU A 538 -2.11 -36.90 21.51
C GLU A 538 -3.43 -37.66 21.72
N ASP A 539 -3.49 -38.63 22.66
CA ASP A 539 -4.68 -39.44 22.93
C ASP A 539 -4.85 -39.71 24.43
N PHE A 540 -5.83 -39.03 25.03
CA PHE A 540 -6.29 -39.21 26.42
C PHE A 540 -7.52 -40.15 26.52
N GLY A 541 -7.94 -40.74 25.39
CA GLY A 541 -9.05 -41.66 25.30
C GLY A 541 -8.65 -43.12 25.55
N ASN A 542 -9.55 -44.04 25.21
CA ASN A 542 -9.39 -45.47 25.49
C ASN A 542 -8.29 -46.16 24.66
N GLN A 543 -7.80 -45.52 23.59
CA GLN A 543 -6.68 -46.02 22.78
C GLN A 543 -5.33 -45.45 23.23
N GLY A 544 -5.34 -44.48 24.15
CA GLY A 544 -4.16 -43.92 24.77
C GLY A 544 -3.66 -44.72 25.98
N GLN A 545 -2.45 -44.40 26.42
CA GLN A 545 -1.87 -44.91 27.65
C GLN A 545 -2.54 -44.28 28.87
N ARG A 546 -2.66 -45.06 29.96
CA ARG A 546 -3.12 -44.51 31.25
C ARG A 546 -2.04 -43.62 31.86
N PRO A 547 -2.42 -42.60 32.65
CA PRO A 547 -1.44 -41.79 33.38
C PRO A 547 -0.61 -42.66 34.32
N SER A 548 0.72 -42.48 34.32
CA SER A 548 1.59 -43.17 35.27
C SER A 548 1.31 -42.76 36.72
N HIS A 549 0.90 -41.50 36.93
CA HIS A 549 0.58 -40.92 38.22
C HIS A 549 -0.74 -40.12 38.13
N PRO A 550 -1.91 -40.78 38.22
CA PRO A 550 -3.22 -40.14 38.01
C PRO A 550 -3.51 -39.01 39.00
N GLU A 551 -3.23 -39.22 40.29
CA GLU A 551 -3.47 -38.21 41.33
C GLU A 551 -2.60 -36.96 41.14
N LEU A 552 -1.36 -37.14 40.69
CA LEU A 552 -0.46 -36.02 40.36
C LEU A 552 -0.99 -35.22 39.17
N LEU A 553 -1.47 -35.90 38.12
CA LEU A 553 -2.05 -35.24 36.96
C LEU A 553 -3.28 -34.42 37.34
N ASP A 554 -4.16 -34.99 38.17
CA ASP A 554 -5.35 -34.30 38.68
C ASP A 554 -4.99 -33.08 39.54
N TRP A 555 -4.02 -33.23 40.44
CA TRP A 555 -3.54 -32.14 41.28
C TRP A 555 -2.93 -30.99 40.46
N LEU A 556 -2.05 -31.31 39.50
CA LEU A 556 -1.46 -30.30 38.61
C LEU A 556 -2.52 -29.60 37.76
N ALA A 557 -3.52 -30.32 37.28
CA ALA A 557 -4.60 -29.77 36.49
C ALA A 557 -5.45 -28.78 37.31
N MET A 558 -5.74 -29.09 38.57
CA MET A 558 -6.44 -28.19 39.48
C MET A 558 -5.60 -26.97 39.85
N GLU A 559 -4.33 -27.15 40.21
CA GLU A 559 -3.40 -26.05 40.50
C GLU A 559 -3.31 -25.08 39.32
N PHE A 560 -3.30 -25.59 38.08
CA PHE A 560 -3.26 -24.73 36.90
C PHE A 560 -4.53 -23.88 36.75
N ILE A 561 -5.71 -24.45 36.99
CA ILE A 561 -6.98 -23.72 36.96
C ILE A 561 -7.00 -22.67 38.08
N GLU A 562 -6.68 -23.05 39.32
CA GLU A 562 -6.69 -22.19 40.51
C GLU A 562 -5.67 -21.05 40.43
N SER A 563 -4.57 -21.26 39.71
CA SER A 563 -3.59 -20.20 39.42
C SER A 563 -4.10 -19.11 38.47
N GLY A 564 -5.29 -19.30 37.86
CA GLY A 564 -5.77 -18.44 36.78
C GLY A 564 -5.09 -18.73 35.45
N TRP A 565 -4.71 -19.99 35.20
CA TRP A 565 -3.98 -20.44 34.00
C TRP A 565 -2.58 -19.82 33.86
N ASP A 566 -1.88 -19.59 34.97
CA ASP A 566 -0.52 -19.01 34.98
C ASP A 566 0.54 -20.05 34.60
N VAL A 567 0.97 -20.01 33.33
CA VAL A 567 2.00 -20.88 32.77
C VAL A 567 3.36 -20.72 33.49
N LYS A 568 3.75 -19.50 33.87
CA LYS A 568 5.05 -19.27 34.53
C LYS A 568 5.05 -19.86 35.93
N ARG A 569 3.95 -19.73 36.68
CA ARG A 569 3.79 -20.38 37.99
C ARG A 569 3.88 -21.90 37.86
N MET A 570 3.20 -22.51 36.88
CA MET A 570 3.28 -23.95 36.65
C MET A 570 4.68 -24.44 36.29
N MET A 571 5.37 -23.73 35.39
CA MET A 571 6.75 -24.07 35.03
C MET A 571 7.67 -23.98 36.24
N LYS A 572 7.58 -22.90 37.04
CA LYS A 572 8.35 -22.73 38.27
C LYS A 572 8.07 -23.84 39.27
N LEU A 573 6.80 -24.20 39.48
CA LEU A 573 6.39 -25.27 40.39
C LEU A 573 7.05 -26.61 40.00
N MET A 574 6.98 -26.98 38.73
CA MET A 574 7.59 -28.22 38.23
C MET A 574 9.13 -28.18 38.32
N LEU A 575 9.78 -27.09 37.88
CA LEU A 575 11.24 -26.91 37.89
C LEU A 575 11.84 -26.89 39.30
N THR A 576 11.08 -26.42 40.29
CA THR A 576 11.53 -26.35 41.70
C THR A 576 11.13 -27.58 42.53
N SER A 577 10.41 -28.53 41.92
CA SER A 577 10.02 -29.78 42.58
C SER A 577 11.25 -30.60 43.00
N ALA A 578 11.09 -31.44 44.03
CA ALA A 578 12.12 -32.41 44.40
C ALA A 578 12.39 -33.39 43.25
N THR A 579 11.32 -33.81 42.54
CA THR A 579 11.38 -34.73 41.41
C THR A 579 12.25 -34.23 40.27
N TYR A 580 12.11 -32.96 39.88
CA TYR A 580 12.90 -32.36 38.81
C TYR A 580 14.37 -32.18 39.18
N ARG A 581 14.65 -31.85 40.46
CA ARG A 581 16.00 -31.61 40.98
C ARG A 581 16.75 -32.89 41.37
N GLN A 582 16.21 -34.07 41.07
CA GLN A 582 16.92 -35.33 41.28
C GLN A 582 18.15 -35.42 40.36
N SER A 583 19.19 -36.12 40.82
CA SER A 583 20.33 -36.44 39.97
C SER A 583 19.90 -37.28 38.76
N SER A 584 20.43 -36.95 37.59
CA SER A 584 20.26 -37.73 36.35
C SER A 584 21.21 -38.93 36.26
N GLN A 585 22.06 -39.16 37.26
CA GLN A 585 23.01 -40.27 37.29
C GLN A 585 22.28 -41.62 37.20
N VAL A 586 22.63 -42.40 36.18
CA VAL A 586 22.01 -43.70 35.94
C VAL A 586 22.68 -44.76 36.80
N ARG A 587 22.00 -45.17 37.88
CA ARG A 587 22.45 -46.30 38.70
C ARG A 587 21.93 -47.63 38.13
N PRO A 588 22.76 -48.68 37.97
CA PRO A 588 22.36 -49.93 37.33
C PRO A 588 21.10 -50.58 37.93
N GLU A 589 20.96 -50.55 39.26
CA GLU A 589 19.82 -51.12 39.97
C GLU A 589 18.51 -50.34 39.75
N VAL A 590 18.61 -49.03 39.51
CA VAL A 590 17.48 -48.17 39.17
C VAL A 590 17.08 -48.37 37.72
N LEU A 591 18.05 -48.40 36.80
CA LEU A 591 17.80 -48.63 35.38
C LEU A 591 17.09 -49.97 35.12
N ALA A 592 17.45 -51.02 35.86
CA ALA A 592 16.80 -52.33 35.74
C ALA A 592 15.32 -52.31 36.16
N ARG A 593 14.91 -51.41 37.06
CA ARG A 593 13.54 -51.31 37.57
C ARG A 593 12.69 -50.27 36.84
N ASP A 594 13.32 -49.21 36.35
CA ASP A 594 12.67 -48.08 35.69
C ASP A 594 13.49 -47.63 34.47
N PRO A 595 13.56 -48.48 33.42
CA PRO A 595 14.42 -48.23 32.27
C PRO A 595 14.05 -46.93 31.55
N GLU A 596 12.75 -46.64 31.45
CA GLU A 596 12.19 -45.49 30.74
C GLU A 596 11.96 -44.25 31.63
N ASN A 597 12.40 -44.30 32.90
CA ASN A 597 12.18 -43.25 33.91
C ASN A 597 10.70 -42.89 34.13
N ARG A 598 9.78 -43.85 33.94
CA ARG A 598 8.32 -43.68 34.09
C ARG A 598 7.90 -43.57 35.55
N LEU A 599 8.68 -44.17 36.46
CA LEU A 599 8.52 -44.03 37.91
C LEU A 599 9.23 -42.78 38.46
N LEU A 600 9.85 -41.97 37.61
CA LEU A 600 10.55 -40.74 37.96
C LEU A 600 11.66 -40.98 38.99
N SER A 601 12.35 -42.12 38.85
CA SER A 601 13.38 -42.59 39.78
C SER A 601 14.71 -41.82 39.69
N ARG A 602 14.87 -40.99 38.66
CA ARG A 602 16.03 -40.12 38.43
C ARG A 602 15.62 -38.83 37.71
N GLY A 603 16.52 -37.85 37.70
CA GLY A 603 16.36 -36.60 36.96
C GLY A 603 16.17 -36.82 35.46
N PRO A 604 15.44 -35.93 34.76
CA PRO A 604 15.23 -36.06 33.32
C PRO A 604 16.53 -35.83 32.54
N ARG A 605 16.88 -36.76 31.64
CA ARG A 605 18.06 -36.65 30.76
C ARG A 605 17.72 -36.86 29.29
N PHE A 606 17.78 -35.80 28.49
CA PHE A 606 17.55 -35.85 27.04
C PHE A 606 18.07 -34.58 26.31
N ARG A 607 18.41 -34.72 25.01
CA ARG A 607 18.88 -33.62 24.16
C ARG A 607 17.87 -32.47 24.12
N LEU A 608 18.36 -31.24 24.24
CA LEU A 608 17.57 -30.03 24.06
C LEU A 608 17.03 -29.91 22.62
N ASP A 609 15.85 -29.31 22.47
CA ASP A 609 15.25 -29.06 21.17
C ASP A 609 16.10 -28.06 20.35
N ALA A 610 15.98 -28.09 19.02
CA ALA A 610 16.79 -27.28 18.10
C ALA A 610 16.84 -25.78 18.46
N GLU A 611 15.68 -25.20 18.79
CA GLU A 611 15.56 -23.80 19.17
C GLU A 611 16.30 -23.50 20.48
N MET A 612 16.24 -24.43 21.44
CA MET A 612 16.90 -24.28 22.73
C MET A 612 18.42 -24.39 22.61
N LEU A 613 18.92 -25.31 21.77
CA LEU A 613 20.36 -25.45 21.51
C LEU A 613 20.97 -24.18 20.93
N ARG A 614 20.29 -23.57 19.95
CA ARG A 614 20.74 -22.31 19.36
C ARG A 614 20.67 -21.16 20.37
N ASP A 615 19.54 -21.00 21.06
CA ASP A 615 19.36 -19.91 22.02
C ASP A 615 20.33 -20.06 23.21
N GLN A 616 20.67 -21.29 23.63
CA GLN A 616 21.68 -21.56 24.65
C GLN A 616 23.08 -21.14 24.19
N ALA A 617 23.50 -21.53 22.98
CA ALA A 617 24.80 -21.13 22.44
C ALA A 617 24.94 -19.60 22.37
N LEU A 618 23.89 -18.91 21.93
CA LEU A 618 23.84 -17.44 21.93
C LEU A 618 23.83 -16.85 23.34
N SER A 619 23.17 -17.49 24.31
CA SER A 619 23.11 -17.02 25.70
C SER A 619 24.47 -17.15 26.39
N VAL A 620 25.10 -18.32 26.31
CA VAL A 620 26.41 -18.61 26.92
C VAL A 620 27.48 -17.70 26.31
N SER A 621 27.42 -17.44 25.01
CA SER A 621 28.35 -16.53 24.32
C SER A 621 28.08 -15.04 24.54
N GLY A 622 26.97 -14.66 25.18
CA GLY A 622 26.56 -13.26 25.36
C GLY A 622 26.02 -12.58 24.10
N LEU A 623 25.75 -13.34 23.04
CA LEU A 623 25.21 -12.84 21.78
C LEU A 623 23.69 -12.66 21.80
N LEU A 624 22.96 -13.42 22.61
CA LEU A 624 21.50 -13.47 22.59
C LEU A 624 20.86 -12.08 22.74
N ARG A 625 19.88 -11.78 21.87
CA ARG A 625 19.05 -10.58 21.96
C ARG A 625 17.65 -10.91 22.44
N ASP A 626 17.30 -10.41 23.62
CA ASP A 626 16.07 -10.75 24.34
C ASP A 626 14.83 -9.92 23.96
N LYS A 627 14.95 -9.04 22.96
CA LYS A 627 13.84 -8.18 22.52
C LYS A 627 12.61 -9.01 22.12
N ILE A 628 11.49 -8.77 22.82
CA ILE A 628 10.19 -9.38 22.54
C ILE A 628 9.36 -8.51 21.58
N GLY A 629 8.62 -9.13 20.66
CA GLY A 629 7.80 -8.47 19.63
C GLY A 629 8.57 -8.14 18.34
N GLY A 630 7.92 -7.50 17.37
CA GLY A 630 8.54 -7.13 16.10
C GLY A 630 8.65 -8.27 15.07
N PRO A 631 9.16 -7.97 13.86
CA PRO A 631 9.14 -8.90 12.73
C PRO A 631 10.06 -10.11 12.92
N SER A 632 9.77 -11.19 12.19
CA SER A 632 10.69 -12.32 12.07
C SER A 632 12.00 -11.92 11.40
N VAL A 633 13.07 -12.63 11.71
CA VAL A 633 14.43 -12.41 11.19
C VAL A 633 14.92 -13.62 10.40
N LYS A 634 15.90 -13.41 9.52
CA LYS A 634 16.53 -14.44 8.71
C LYS A 634 18.02 -14.57 9.09
N PRO A 635 18.36 -15.36 10.13
CA PRO A 635 19.73 -15.68 10.45
C PRO A 635 20.45 -16.35 9.26
N PRO A 636 21.79 -16.33 9.22
CA PRO A 636 22.57 -16.97 8.16
C PRO A 636 22.17 -18.43 7.91
N GLN A 637 22.21 -18.82 6.64
CA GLN A 637 22.10 -20.20 6.16
C GLN A 637 22.84 -20.32 4.81
N PRO A 638 23.14 -21.53 4.32
CA PRO A 638 23.72 -21.74 3.00
C PRO A 638 22.88 -21.17 1.85
N ASP A 639 23.56 -20.68 0.82
CA ASP A 639 22.94 -20.12 -0.38
C ASP A 639 22.20 -21.19 -1.21
N GLY A 640 21.24 -20.73 -2.01
CA GLY A 640 20.56 -21.57 -3.02
C GLY A 640 19.41 -22.44 -2.50
N LEU A 641 19.30 -22.69 -1.19
CA LEU A 641 18.25 -23.56 -0.62
C LEU A 641 16.82 -23.12 -0.96
N TRP A 642 16.54 -21.82 -0.84
CA TRP A 642 15.21 -21.29 -1.14
C TRP A 642 14.89 -21.28 -2.63
N TYR A 643 15.91 -21.02 -3.46
CA TYR A 643 15.76 -20.95 -4.91
C TYR A 643 15.43 -22.32 -5.51
N ALA A 644 16.05 -23.38 -4.98
CA ALA A 644 15.84 -24.76 -5.43
C ALA A 644 14.38 -25.24 -5.32
N VAL A 645 13.58 -24.65 -4.42
CA VAL A 645 12.17 -25.04 -4.18
C VAL A 645 11.17 -23.90 -4.39
N ALA A 646 11.62 -22.79 -4.98
CA ALA A 646 10.78 -21.62 -5.19
C ALA A 646 9.91 -21.73 -6.45
N ILE A 647 8.73 -21.11 -6.39
CA ILE A 647 7.92 -20.83 -7.59
C ILE A 647 8.48 -19.56 -8.24
N THR A 648 8.70 -19.61 -9.56
CA THR A 648 9.15 -18.48 -10.37
C THR A 648 8.23 -17.27 -10.16
N GLY A 649 8.80 -16.13 -9.72
CA GLY A 649 8.06 -14.88 -9.44
C GLY A 649 7.66 -14.66 -7.97
N SER A 650 7.96 -15.58 -7.04
CA SER A 650 7.71 -15.35 -5.61
C SER A 650 8.70 -14.32 -5.01
N ASN A 651 8.20 -13.38 -4.20
CA ASN A 651 9.03 -12.47 -3.39
C ASN A 651 9.84 -13.17 -2.29
N THR A 652 9.64 -14.48 -2.07
CA THR A 652 10.45 -15.34 -1.20
C THR A 652 11.26 -16.38 -1.99
N ALA A 653 11.45 -16.15 -3.29
CA ALA A 653 12.18 -17.09 -4.15
C ALA A 653 13.67 -17.19 -3.78
N ARG A 654 14.27 -16.06 -3.39
CA ARG A 654 15.67 -15.99 -2.97
C ARG A 654 15.75 -15.69 -1.47
N PHE A 655 16.63 -16.41 -0.79
CA PHE A 655 16.96 -16.11 0.59
C PHE A 655 17.93 -14.92 0.61
N VAL A 656 17.68 -13.98 1.51
CA VAL A 656 18.59 -12.87 1.83
C VAL A 656 18.66 -12.85 3.34
N LYS A 657 19.87 -13.04 3.89
CA LYS A 657 20.08 -12.97 5.34
C LYS A 657 19.79 -11.55 5.82
N ASP A 658 19.28 -11.45 7.04
CA ASP A 658 19.28 -10.17 7.74
C ASP A 658 20.69 -9.86 8.24
N GLU A 659 21.05 -8.57 8.24
CA GLU A 659 22.35 -8.09 8.72
C GLU A 659 22.23 -7.43 10.11
N GLY A 660 23.34 -7.44 10.84
CA GLY A 660 23.47 -6.81 12.15
C GLY A 660 23.07 -7.71 13.33
N ALA A 661 23.81 -7.57 14.43
CA ALA A 661 23.65 -8.40 15.63
C ALA A 661 22.24 -8.37 16.24
N GLU A 662 21.56 -7.22 16.18
CA GLU A 662 20.18 -7.06 16.67
C GLU A 662 19.17 -7.97 15.95
N LYS A 663 19.48 -8.40 14.72
CA LYS A 663 18.63 -9.31 13.95
C LYS A 663 19.16 -10.74 13.98
N VAL A 664 20.45 -10.93 13.70
CA VAL A 664 21.05 -12.26 13.55
C VAL A 664 21.05 -13.05 14.86
N HIS A 665 21.16 -12.37 16.01
CA HIS A 665 21.22 -13.00 17.34
C HIS A 665 19.90 -12.99 18.11
N ARG A 666 18.77 -12.71 17.45
CA ARG A 666 17.46 -12.85 18.11
C ARG A 666 17.18 -14.30 18.48
N ARG A 667 16.36 -14.45 19.53
CA ARG A 667 15.77 -15.73 19.94
C ARG A 667 15.18 -16.49 18.76
N SER A 668 15.37 -17.80 18.72
CA SER A 668 14.90 -18.70 17.66
C SER A 668 13.39 -18.64 17.43
N MET A 669 12.62 -18.18 18.42
CA MET A 669 11.19 -17.88 18.28
C MET A 669 10.88 -16.88 17.14
N TYR A 670 11.83 -15.99 16.82
CA TYR A 670 11.69 -14.99 15.74
C TYR A 670 12.30 -15.43 14.42
N THR A 671 12.91 -16.62 14.33
CA THR A 671 13.49 -17.11 13.07
C THR A 671 12.38 -17.34 12.04
N PHE A 672 12.55 -16.75 10.86
CA PHE A 672 11.61 -16.90 9.77
C PHE A 672 11.60 -18.34 9.26
N TRP A 673 10.40 -18.92 9.17
CA TRP A 673 10.21 -20.31 8.77
C TRP A 673 9.49 -20.39 7.42
N LYS A 674 10.23 -20.68 6.35
CA LYS A 674 9.63 -20.98 5.05
C LYS A 674 9.17 -22.44 5.05
N ARG A 675 7.86 -22.68 4.95
CA ARG A 675 7.28 -24.03 5.06
C ARG A 675 7.95 -25.07 4.13
N THR A 676 8.29 -24.68 2.90
CA THR A 676 8.92 -25.58 1.91
C THR A 676 10.45 -25.67 2.02
N SER A 677 11.08 -24.82 2.83
CA SER A 677 12.54 -24.78 3.02
C SER A 677 12.84 -24.23 4.43
N PRO A 678 12.63 -25.03 5.49
CA PRO A 678 12.92 -24.61 6.85
C PRO A 678 14.41 -24.28 7.05
N PRO A 679 14.78 -23.57 8.13
CA PRO A 679 16.17 -23.38 8.48
C PRO A 679 16.91 -24.73 8.57
N PRO A 680 18.00 -24.94 7.82
CA PRO A 680 18.64 -26.26 7.68
C PRO A 680 19.19 -26.79 9.01
N GLN A 681 19.77 -25.92 9.85
CA GLN A 681 20.26 -26.30 11.18
C GLN A 681 19.14 -26.79 12.10
N MET A 682 17.93 -26.20 11.99
CA MET A 682 16.76 -26.63 12.77
C MET A 682 16.27 -27.99 12.31
N ASN A 683 16.23 -28.25 10.99
CA ASN A 683 15.87 -29.56 10.45
C ASN A 683 16.84 -30.66 10.90
N ILE A 684 18.15 -30.40 10.88
CA ILE A 684 19.18 -31.37 11.33
C ILE A 684 18.97 -31.74 12.81
N LEU A 685 18.50 -30.80 13.63
CA LEU A 685 18.23 -30.98 15.06
C LEU A 685 16.78 -31.38 15.38
N ASP A 686 16.10 -32.06 14.46
CA ASP A 686 14.74 -32.63 14.61
C ASP A 686 13.64 -31.57 14.87
N ALA A 687 13.81 -30.34 14.37
CA ALA A 687 12.73 -29.36 14.43
C ALA A 687 11.58 -29.75 13.48
N PRO A 688 10.31 -29.64 13.92
CA PRO A 688 9.17 -30.05 13.11
C PRO A 688 8.99 -29.12 11.92
N SER A 689 8.70 -29.65 10.73
CA SER A 689 8.60 -28.89 9.48
C SER A 689 7.50 -27.80 9.46
N ARG A 690 6.59 -27.79 10.44
CA ARG A 690 5.37 -26.98 10.53
C ARG A 690 4.35 -27.23 9.41
N GLU A 691 4.51 -28.31 8.65
CA GLU A 691 3.52 -28.76 7.67
C GLU A 691 2.35 -29.51 8.31
N THR A 692 2.62 -30.15 9.45
CA THR A 692 1.65 -30.90 10.25
C THR A 692 1.77 -30.51 11.72
N CYS A 693 0.72 -30.72 12.49
CA CYS A 693 0.77 -30.52 13.94
C CYS A 693 1.57 -31.64 14.61
N THR A 694 2.60 -31.27 15.37
CA THR A 694 3.47 -32.21 16.08
C THR A 694 3.25 -32.10 17.59
N VAL A 695 2.67 -33.13 18.21
CA VAL A 695 2.38 -33.16 19.66
C VAL A 695 3.55 -33.72 20.47
N ARG A 696 4.27 -34.70 19.92
CA ARG A 696 5.53 -35.23 20.46
C ARG A 696 6.61 -35.04 19.41
N ARG A 697 7.72 -34.40 19.79
CA ARG A 697 8.86 -34.20 18.90
C ARG A 697 9.73 -35.46 18.93
N GLU A 698 10.20 -35.88 17.76
CA GLU A 698 11.25 -36.89 17.68
C GLU A 698 12.56 -36.29 18.19
N ARG A 699 13.42 -37.14 18.74
CA ARG A 699 14.76 -36.77 19.20
C ARG A 699 15.74 -37.83 18.74
N THR A 700 16.65 -37.43 17.88
CA THR A 700 17.79 -38.23 17.43
C THR A 700 19.08 -37.61 17.97
N ASN A 701 20.11 -38.45 18.11
CA ASN A 701 21.48 -38.06 18.41
C ASN A 701 22.36 -38.69 17.32
N THR A 702 22.79 -37.89 16.35
CA THR A 702 23.56 -38.37 15.19
C THR A 702 24.90 -37.68 15.08
N PRO A 703 25.93 -38.34 14.50
CA PRO A 703 27.22 -37.68 14.25
C PRO A 703 27.09 -36.41 13.39
N LEU A 704 26.10 -36.34 12.49
CA LEU A 704 25.84 -35.16 11.68
C LEU A 704 25.45 -33.94 12.52
N GLN A 705 24.70 -34.13 13.60
CA GLN A 705 24.33 -33.05 14.51
C GLN A 705 25.54 -32.49 15.25
N ALA A 706 26.43 -33.36 15.74
CA ALA A 706 27.69 -32.95 16.37
C ALA A 706 28.57 -32.16 15.38
N LEU A 707 28.70 -32.65 14.14
CA LEU A 707 29.45 -31.96 13.08
C LEU A 707 28.81 -30.60 12.72
N MET A 708 27.49 -30.50 12.68
CA MET A 708 26.81 -29.23 12.43
C MET A 708 27.13 -28.21 13.52
N LEU A 709 27.02 -28.61 14.79
CA LEU A 709 27.33 -27.75 15.93
C LEU A 709 28.81 -27.29 15.96
N MET A 710 29.74 -28.09 15.43
CA MET A 710 31.16 -27.69 15.33
C MET A 710 31.44 -26.71 14.19
N ASN A 711 30.71 -26.83 13.07
CA ASN A 711 31.11 -26.21 11.79
C ASN A 711 30.17 -25.12 11.27
N ASP A 712 28.92 -25.05 11.76
CA ASP A 712 27.99 -24.02 11.32
C ASP A 712 28.51 -22.62 11.74
N PRO A 713 28.55 -21.64 10.82
CA PRO A 713 29.13 -20.33 11.10
C PRO A 713 28.57 -19.63 12.35
N GLN A 714 27.29 -19.83 12.66
CA GLN A 714 26.67 -19.21 13.82
C GLN A 714 27.13 -19.86 15.14
N TYR A 715 27.42 -21.16 15.14
CA TYR A 715 27.96 -21.84 16.31
C TYR A 715 29.46 -21.57 16.48
N VAL A 716 30.21 -21.42 15.39
CA VAL A 716 31.61 -20.98 15.43
C VAL A 716 31.71 -19.54 15.94
N GLU A 717 30.85 -18.64 15.47
CA GLU A 717 30.76 -17.27 15.99
C GLU A 717 30.40 -17.25 17.48
N ALA A 718 29.43 -18.07 17.91
CA ALA A 718 29.08 -18.20 19.32
C ALA A 718 30.26 -18.72 20.16
N ALA A 719 31.01 -19.72 19.67
CA ALA A 719 32.21 -20.21 20.33
C ALA A 719 33.28 -19.11 20.47
N ARG A 720 33.49 -18.31 19.42
CA ARG A 720 34.44 -17.18 19.44
C ARG A 720 34.00 -16.10 20.43
N ALA A 721 32.74 -15.67 20.39
CA ALA A 721 32.22 -14.69 21.33
C ALA A 721 32.27 -15.21 22.78
N PHE A 722 32.03 -16.51 22.98
CA PHE A 722 32.22 -17.15 24.27
C PHE A 722 33.70 -17.12 24.71
N ALA A 723 34.64 -17.40 23.81
CA ALA A 723 36.08 -17.30 24.09
C ALA A 723 36.51 -15.88 24.48
N GLU A 724 35.97 -14.84 23.84
CA GLU A 724 36.22 -13.46 24.25
C GLU A 724 35.76 -13.19 25.68
N ARG A 725 34.57 -13.69 26.05
CA ARG A 725 34.07 -13.57 27.43
C ARG A 725 34.97 -14.31 28.41
N VAL A 726 35.43 -15.51 28.06
CA VAL A 726 36.37 -16.28 28.89
C VAL A 726 37.65 -15.48 29.14
N ILE A 727 38.23 -14.86 28.11
CA ILE A 727 39.47 -14.08 28.24
C ILE A 727 39.25 -12.81 29.11
N LYS A 728 38.11 -12.14 28.94
CA LYS A 728 37.78 -10.86 29.60
C LYS A 728 37.24 -11.01 31.03
N GLU A 729 36.41 -12.01 31.27
CA GLU A 729 35.65 -12.19 32.51
C GLU A 729 36.17 -13.35 33.37
N GLY A 730 36.86 -14.33 32.77
CA GLY A 730 37.26 -15.58 33.42
C GLY A 730 38.46 -15.51 34.35
N GLY A 731 39.02 -14.32 34.62
CA GLY A 731 40.17 -14.15 35.52
C GLY A 731 41.53 -14.12 34.81
N GLN A 732 42.59 -14.26 35.61
CA GLN A 732 43.97 -13.98 35.17
C GLN A 732 44.73 -15.23 34.72
N THR A 733 44.37 -16.41 35.22
CA THR A 733 45.05 -17.67 34.88
C THR A 733 44.25 -18.52 33.91
N GLU A 734 44.92 -19.44 33.20
CA GLU A 734 44.26 -20.41 32.33
C GLU A 734 43.25 -21.27 33.10
N THR A 735 43.57 -21.63 34.35
CA THR A 735 42.70 -22.42 35.22
C THR A 735 41.43 -21.65 35.60
N ASP A 736 41.56 -20.37 35.98
CA ASP A 736 40.40 -19.53 36.31
C ASP A 736 39.46 -19.41 35.09
N ARG A 737 40.07 -19.19 33.91
CA ARG A 737 39.34 -19.03 32.65
C ARG A 737 38.62 -20.31 32.24
N LEU A 738 39.27 -21.47 32.39
CA LEU A 738 38.65 -22.76 32.13
C LEU A 738 37.50 -23.03 33.11
N ALA A 739 37.71 -22.78 34.42
CA ALA A 739 36.68 -22.92 35.44
C ALA A 739 35.44 -22.08 35.12
N TYR A 740 35.65 -20.81 34.73
CA TYR A 740 34.58 -19.92 34.28
C TYR A 740 33.85 -20.44 33.02
N ALA A 741 34.61 -20.88 32.00
CA ALA A 741 34.03 -21.40 30.77
C ALA A 741 33.19 -22.66 31.04
N PHE A 742 33.74 -23.58 31.81
CA PHE A 742 33.09 -24.85 32.10
C PHE A 742 31.82 -24.65 32.94
N GLU A 743 31.87 -23.80 33.97
CA GLU A 743 30.69 -23.46 34.78
C GLU A 743 29.60 -22.76 33.96
N LEU A 744 29.96 -21.84 33.07
CA LEU A 744 28.96 -21.15 32.27
C LEU A 744 28.26 -22.09 31.27
N ALA A 745 28.97 -23.09 30.75
CA ALA A 745 28.43 -24.05 29.80
C ALA A 745 27.67 -25.22 30.47
N THR A 746 28.15 -25.72 31.61
CA THR A 746 27.67 -26.96 32.26
C THR A 746 26.96 -26.73 33.60
N ALA A 747 27.00 -25.52 34.15
CA ALA A 747 26.51 -25.16 35.48
C ALA A 747 27.22 -25.88 36.67
N ARG A 748 28.43 -26.42 36.45
CA ARG A 748 29.31 -26.97 37.50
C ARG A 748 30.77 -26.64 37.23
N GLN A 749 31.63 -26.89 38.20
CA GLN A 749 33.08 -26.81 38.01
C GLN A 749 33.61 -28.09 37.31
N PRO A 750 34.70 -28.00 36.52
CA PRO A 750 35.38 -29.18 36.00
C PRO A 750 36.07 -29.92 37.14
N ASP A 751 36.16 -31.24 37.05
CA ASP A 751 37.02 -32.01 37.94
C ASP A 751 38.51 -31.93 37.53
N GLU A 752 39.40 -32.55 38.29
CA GLU A 752 40.85 -32.48 38.06
C GLU A 752 41.26 -33.11 36.72
N GLU A 753 40.62 -34.22 36.31
CA GLU A 753 40.94 -34.94 35.08
C GLU A 753 40.41 -34.17 33.85
N GLU A 754 39.19 -33.65 33.94
CA GLU A 754 38.58 -32.76 32.94
C GLU A 754 39.42 -31.50 32.76
N ALA A 755 39.85 -30.86 33.86
CA ALA A 755 40.66 -29.66 33.82
C ALA A 755 42.02 -29.90 33.16
N GLU A 756 42.71 -31.00 33.51
CA GLU A 756 43.99 -31.36 32.91
C GLU A 756 43.86 -31.61 31.40
N ALA A 757 42.87 -32.38 30.98
CA ALA A 757 42.64 -32.70 29.57
C ALA A 757 42.29 -31.45 28.73
N LEU A 758 41.42 -30.57 29.24
CA LEU A 758 40.99 -29.37 28.55
C LEU A 758 42.11 -28.32 28.46
N LEU A 759 42.90 -28.13 29.53
CA LEU A 759 44.07 -27.24 29.50
C LEU A 759 45.16 -27.75 28.55
N SER A 760 45.39 -29.07 28.52
CA SER A 760 46.31 -29.67 27.56
C SER A 760 45.85 -29.39 26.12
N THR A 761 44.56 -29.59 25.83
CA THR A 761 43.96 -29.32 24.50
C THR A 761 44.09 -27.85 24.11
N PHE A 762 43.80 -26.92 25.04
CA PHE A 762 43.98 -25.49 24.82
C PHE A 762 45.43 -25.14 24.46
N ARG A 763 46.42 -25.66 25.21
CA ARG A 763 47.84 -25.38 24.96
C ARG A 763 48.30 -25.92 23.61
N THR A 764 47.80 -27.08 23.18
CA THR A 764 48.06 -27.62 21.84
C THR A 764 47.53 -26.70 20.75
N HIS A 765 46.28 -26.23 20.85
CA HIS A 765 45.74 -25.26 19.89
C HIS A 765 46.49 -23.93 19.92
N LEU A 766 46.91 -23.47 21.09
CA LEU A 766 47.69 -22.24 21.22
C LEU A 766 49.05 -22.35 20.50
N GLU A 767 49.75 -23.47 20.63
CA GLU A 767 51.01 -23.71 19.92
C GLU A 767 50.82 -23.77 18.39
N GLU A 768 49.74 -24.42 17.93
CA GLU A 768 49.36 -24.51 16.52
C GLU A 768 49.08 -23.12 15.93
N PHE A 769 48.22 -22.32 16.58
CA PHE A 769 47.85 -21.00 16.08
C PHE A 769 48.96 -19.96 16.22
N ASN A 770 49.87 -20.12 17.18
CA ASN A 770 51.11 -19.33 17.22
C ASN A 770 52.02 -19.64 16.01
N SER A 771 52.04 -20.90 15.57
CA SER A 771 52.82 -21.35 14.42
C SER A 771 52.13 -21.06 13.08
N ASN A 772 50.80 -20.85 13.08
CA ASN A 772 49.99 -20.57 11.90
C ASN A 772 49.00 -19.41 12.14
N GLN A 773 49.51 -18.18 12.07
CA GLN A 773 48.73 -16.95 12.27
C GLN A 773 47.59 -16.77 11.26
N GLU A 774 47.75 -17.28 10.03
CA GLU A 774 46.72 -17.20 8.98
C GLU A 774 45.50 -18.05 9.34
N ALA A 775 45.72 -19.26 9.87
CA ALA A 775 44.64 -20.11 10.37
C ALA A 775 43.92 -19.47 11.57
N ALA A 776 44.67 -18.84 12.49
CA ALA A 776 44.10 -18.13 13.63
C ALA A 776 43.17 -17.00 13.17
N GLN A 777 43.65 -16.16 12.24
CA GLN A 777 42.87 -15.07 11.66
C GLN A 777 41.63 -15.56 10.92
N SER A 778 41.77 -16.63 10.13
CA SER A 778 40.65 -17.21 9.38
C SER A 778 39.54 -17.71 10.30
N LEU A 779 39.89 -18.33 11.44
CA LEU A 779 38.92 -18.83 12.41
C LEU A 779 38.17 -17.69 13.12
N ILE A 780 38.89 -16.68 13.62
CA ILE A 780 38.27 -15.60 14.42
C ILE A 780 37.46 -14.60 13.57
N GLN A 781 37.56 -14.67 12.25
CA GLN A 781 36.76 -13.86 11.33
C GLN A 781 35.42 -14.50 10.92
N ILE A 782 35.13 -15.73 11.38
CA ILE A 782 33.85 -16.39 11.11
C ILE A 782 32.74 -15.77 11.99
N GLY A 783 31.68 -15.29 11.33
CA GLY A 783 30.50 -14.73 12.00
C GLY A 783 30.13 -13.34 11.48
N GLU A 784 29.06 -12.77 12.03
CA GLU A 784 28.59 -11.42 11.66
C GLU A 784 29.25 -10.32 12.50
N LEU A 785 29.58 -10.61 13.76
CA LEU A 785 30.33 -9.71 14.62
C LEU A 785 31.83 -9.85 14.36
N PRO A 786 32.58 -8.73 14.31
CA PRO A 786 34.03 -8.79 14.28
C PRO A 786 34.60 -9.30 15.61
N ALA A 787 35.83 -9.82 15.56
CA ALA A 787 36.63 -10.11 16.75
C ALA A 787 37.12 -8.83 17.41
N ASP A 788 37.26 -8.86 18.74
CA ASP A 788 37.91 -7.78 19.47
C ASP A 788 39.39 -7.66 19.10
N GLU A 789 39.74 -6.57 18.42
CA GLU A 789 41.08 -6.28 17.94
C GLU A 789 42.12 -6.12 19.07
N ALA A 790 41.67 -5.92 20.32
CA ALA A 790 42.56 -5.84 21.48
C ALA A 790 43.08 -7.21 21.94
N LEU A 791 42.47 -8.31 21.49
CA LEU A 791 42.85 -9.66 21.88
C LEU A 791 43.90 -10.24 20.94
N VAL A 792 44.80 -11.06 21.48
CA VAL A 792 45.83 -11.75 20.69
C VAL A 792 45.16 -12.81 19.80
N PRO A 793 45.28 -12.76 18.46
CA PRO A 793 44.55 -13.65 17.55
C PRO A 793 44.76 -15.14 17.83
N ALA A 794 45.99 -15.57 18.10
CA ALA A 794 46.31 -16.97 18.39
C ALA A 794 45.69 -17.45 19.72
N GLU A 795 45.67 -16.60 20.74
CA GLU A 795 45.03 -16.91 22.03
C GLU A 795 43.52 -16.99 21.89
N LEU A 796 42.90 -16.03 21.18
CA LEU A 796 41.47 -16.03 20.90
C LEU A 796 41.05 -17.26 20.08
N ALA A 797 41.83 -17.62 19.05
CA ALA A 797 41.58 -18.82 18.23
C ALA A 797 41.67 -20.12 19.06
N ALA A 798 42.66 -20.24 19.95
CA ALA A 798 42.80 -21.40 20.83
C ALA A 798 41.63 -21.53 21.81
N TRP A 799 41.23 -20.43 22.46
CA TRP A 799 40.02 -20.43 23.30
C TRP A 799 38.75 -20.68 22.49
N THR A 800 38.66 -20.20 21.24
CA THR A 800 37.51 -20.47 20.35
C THR A 800 37.35 -21.97 20.08
N MET A 801 38.45 -22.69 19.86
CA MET A 801 38.39 -24.15 19.69
C MET A 801 37.99 -24.86 20.98
N LEU A 802 38.48 -24.40 22.13
CA LEU A 802 38.10 -24.98 23.42
C LEU A 802 36.62 -24.74 23.74
N THR A 803 36.11 -23.52 23.54
CA THR A 803 34.69 -23.21 23.75
C THR A 803 33.79 -23.88 22.72
N ASN A 804 34.25 -24.08 21.48
CA ASN A 804 33.54 -24.88 20.47
C ASN A 804 33.39 -26.34 20.93
N LEU A 805 34.46 -26.92 21.49
CA LEU A 805 34.42 -28.25 22.10
C LEU A 805 33.44 -28.28 23.28
N LEU A 806 33.51 -27.31 24.20
CA LEU A 806 32.59 -27.25 25.34
C LEU A 806 31.13 -27.18 24.90
N LEU A 807 30.81 -26.33 23.90
CA LEU A 807 29.46 -26.21 23.35
C LEU A 807 28.96 -27.50 22.66
N ASN A 808 29.84 -28.44 22.35
CA ASN A 808 29.51 -29.74 21.75
C ASN A 808 29.44 -30.90 22.76
N LEU A 809 29.78 -30.68 24.04
CA LEU A 809 29.72 -31.74 25.05
C LEU A 809 28.30 -32.26 25.23
N ASP A 810 28.15 -33.57 25.45
CA ASP A 810 26.83 -34.17 25.74
C ASP A 810 26.14 -33.45 26.90
N GLU A 811 26.86 -33.11 27.97
CA GLU A 811 26.32 -32.38 29.13
C GLU A 811 25.82 -30.96 28.82
N VAL A 812 26.29 -30.35 27.73
CA VAL A 812 25.84 -29.03 27.27
C VAL A 812 24.65 -29.17 26.32
N LEU A 813 24.64 -30.20 25.47
CA LEU A 813 23.57 -30.46 24.50
C LEU A 813 22.34 -31.15 25.13
N THR A 814 22.57 -31.87 26.23
CA THR A 814 21.60 -32.68 26.95
C THR A 814 21.28 -32.01 28.27
N LYS A 815 19.98 -31.87 28.54
CA LYS A 815 19.50 -31.54 29.87
C LYS A 815 19.85 -32.69 30.82
N GLY A 816 20.40 -32.45 32.01
CA GLY A 816 20.66 -33.51 32.98
C GLY A 816 21.39 -33.04 34.22
#